data_AF-A0A5P3AL32-F1
#
_entry.id   AF-A0A5P3AL32-F1
#
_cell.length_a   1.000
_cell.length_b   1.000
_cell.length_c   1.000
_cell.angle_alpha   90.00
_cell.angle_beta   90.00
_cell.angle_gamma   90.00
#
_symmetry.space_group_name_H-M   'P 1'
#
loop_
_entity.id
_entity.type
_entity.pdbx_description
1 polymer ?
#
loop_
_entity_poly.entity_id
_entity_poly.type
_entity_poly.pdbx_seq_one_letter_code
_entity_poly.pdbx_strand_id
1 'polypeptide(L)'
;MTIAGAHAGAMTGLRRLISTAMARDLTAFVLPGASVARSMGLDLAGSPLRIVGTPRHANLLIVVGPLPPGLRDAAAVAYAQIPRPRAILALGAGDIAPLPDADMSAPLTQAGLHSGLADLRRVVAAGAFGANTEEFTASALEVRVEYTCPMHPEIVRDAPGDCPKCGMTLVPRETASSSGHDGHVGHGDHDMPRDDTARPAGHAQAGHGAHAGHADDAGDAGSYTCPMHPEVVSDAPGKCPKCGMFLVKADEVESHGHGHGDHGHGTKAHGAHMHGDHVARSAQMHDNASGEDHHGHEGDGDHGGHGKPEEHAGHNGHTKHGDQSDAGMDGIEPHFMSMVEMTEGQPRSTDGLQMDWIEVPFGPFFSGLPAGLRLTLTLDGDTVAASDATSLVGATNLMDGPQMNVTDFVDRLAAMMPLSPVAYRTLACAAIEDAAGVEPADDAQRGRAAAVERERIASHLNWLADFGLQSGFLWLAARAGALQLAVQDAGADGIAAQAGAIRRLTRRVQAAPLMRMRLGGIAPIGKDTPASGPVDRARGGGSDARIDDPTLAALGFEMRLQEGGDALARFRLRCDEIAQSLDLIAAAGIIAMPQVRDVKTVSGEGAARIETPRGAAQLRVRLVDGKVVQADLDTPSTVNLALVETLTAQQELGDALTAVVSLDLSPWEIRG
;
A
#
# COMPACT_ATOMS: atom_id res chain seq x y z
N MET A 1 -27.15 -22.18 10.40
CA MET A 1 -26.03 -21.34 9.93
C MET A 1 -25.99 -21.43 8.42
N THR A 2 -25.84 -20.29 7.74
CA THR A 2 -25.96 -20.20 6.27
C THR A 2 -25.00 -19.15 5.74
N ILE A 3 -24.19 -19.52 4.74
CA ILE A 3 -23.10 -18.68 4.21
C ILE A 3 -23.62 -17.65 3.19
N ALA A 4 -23.00 -16.48 3.09
CA ALA A 4 -23.42 -15.41 2.19
C ALA A 4 -23.48 -15.81 0.69
N GLY A 5 -24.71 -16.05 0.23
CA GLY A 5 -25.14 -16.02 -1.17
C GLY A 5 -25.01 -17.32 -1.98
N ALA A 6 -26.12 -17.73 -2.60
CA ALA A 6 -26.15 -18.56 -3.80
C ALA A 6 -27.37 -18.22 -4.66
N HIS A 7 -27.31 -18.41 -5.99
CA HIS A 7 -28.50 -18.28 -6.83
C HIS A 7 -29.55 -19.34 -6.45
N ALA A 8 -30.78 -18.89 -6.21
CA ALA A 8 -31.88 -19.71 -5.70
C ALA A 8 -32.14 -20.97 -6.55
N GLY A 9 -32.31 -22.11 -5.89
CA GLY A 9 -32.74 -23.35 -6.52
C GLY A 9 -32.41 -24.60 -5.72
N ALA A 10 -33.13 -25.68 -5.97
CA ALA A 10 -33.00 -26.93 -5.22
C ALA A 10 -31.58 -27.54 -5.28
N MET A 11 -31.15 -28.16 -4.17
CA MET A 11 -29.90 -28.91 -4.06
C MET A 11 -29.97 -30.23 -4.82
N THR A 12 -29.69 -30.18 -6.13
CA THR A 12 -29.52 -31.37 -6.97
C THR A 12 -28.26 -32.15 -6.60
N GLY A 13 -28.17 -33.43 -7.01
CA GLY A 13 -26.96 -34.24 -6.80
C GLY A 13 -25.69 -33.60 -7.36
N LEU A 14 -25.80 -32.93 -8.52
CA LEU A 14 -24.70 -32.17 -9.12
C LEU A 14 -24.31 -30.95 -8.28
N ARG A 15 -25.27 -30.15 -7.78
CA ARG A 15 -24.97 -29.05 -6.85
C ARG A 15 -24.27 -29.56 -5.58
N ARG A 16 -24.71 -30.69 -5.02
CA ARG A 16 -24.07 -31.29 -3.84
C ARG A 16 -22.64 -31.75 -4.11
N LEU A 17 -22.36 -32.31 -5.28
CA LEU A 17 -21.01 -32.65 -5.73
C LEU A 17 -20.12 -31.40 -5.80
N ILE A 18 -20.61 -30.34 -6.45
CA ILE A 18 -19.91 -29.05 -6.60
C ILE A 18 -19.63 -28.42 -5.22
N SER A 19 -20.64 -28.33 -4.34
CA SER A 19 -20.48 -27.82 -2.97
C SER A 19 -19.45 -28.63 -2.15
N THR A 20 -19.39 -29.95 -2.35
CA THR A 20 -18.40 -30.83 -1.70
C THR A 20 -16.97 -30.61 -2.25
N ALA A 21 -16.83 -30.23 -3.53
CA ALA A 21 -15.54 -29.82 -4.10
C ALA A 21 -15.11 -28.44 -3.61
N MET A 22 -16.00 -27.44 -3.64
CA MET A 22 -15.73 -26.09 -3.13
C MET A 22 -15.35 -26.07 -1.65
N ALA A 23 -15.92 -26.99 -0.84
CA ALA A 23 -15.52 -27.19 0.55
C ALA A 23 -14.08 -27.71 0.73
N ARG A 24 -13.41 -28.21 -0.32
CA ARG A 24 -11.99 -28.58 -0.26
C ARG A 24 -11.12 -27.35 -0.55
N ASP A 25 -11.48 -26.60 -1.58
CA ASP A 25 -10.69 -25.50 -2.14
C ASP A 25 -11.01 -24.14 -1.50
N LEU A 26 -10.76 -24.01 -0.19
CA LEU A 26 -10.86 -22.74 0.52
C LEU A 26 -9.70 -21.80 0.14
N THR A 27 -10.02 -20.64 -0.42
CA THR A 27 -9.06 -19.60 -0.81
C THR A 27 -9.25 -18.35 0.06
N ALA A 28 -8.24 -18.02 0.85
CA ALA A 28 -8.35 -17.03 1.92
C ALA A 28 -7.61 -15.72 1.59
N PHE A 29 -8.34 -14.60 1.64
CA PHE A 29 -7.75 -13.28 1.87
C PHE A 29 -7.70 -13.03 3.38
N VAL A 30 -6.65 -12.39 3.89
CA VAL A 30 -6.40 -12.28 5.33
C VAL A 30 -6.21 -10.83 5.74
N LEU A 31 -6.98 -10.40 6.75
CA LEU A 31 -6.91 -9.07 7.34
C LEU A 31 -6.36 -9.16 8.78
N PRO A 32 -5.50 -8.23 9.22
CA PRO A 32 -4.87 -7.16 8.42
C PRO A 32 -3.85 -7.66 7.39
N GLY A 33 -3.29 -8.85 7.59
CA GLY A 33 -2.34 -9.45 6.65
C GLY A 33 -1.69 -10.73 7.20
N ALA A 34 -1.04 -11.49 6.31
CA ALA A 34 -0.44 -12.78 6.67
C ALA A 34 0.72 -12.65 7.68
N SER A 35 1.48 -11.55 7.68
CA SER A 35 2.56 -11.29 8.64
C SER A 35 2.07 -10.94 10.04
N VAL A 36 0.97 -10.19 10.15
CA VAL A 36 0.30 -9.92 11.44
C VAL A 36 -0.30 -11.21 12.00
N ALA A 37 -0.92 -12.02 11.14
CA ALA A 37 -1.43 -13.33 11.55
C ALA A 37 -0.30 -14.29 12.02
N ARG A 38 0.85 -14.27 11.33
CA ARG A 38 2.05 -15.01 11.75
C ARG A 38 2.64 -14.51 13.06
N SER A 39 2.69 -13.20 13.32
CA SER A 39 3.16 -12.66 14.61
C SER A 39 2.14 -12.84 15.75
N MET A 40 0.88 -13.13 15.42
CA MET A 40 -0.13 -13.68 16.35
C MET A 40 -0.10 -15.22 16.45
N GLY A 41 0.95 -15.87 15.95
CA GLY A 41 1.19 -17.32 16.12
C GLY A 41 0.35 -18.23 15.23
N LEU A 42 -0.29 -17.73 14.16
CA LEU A 42 -1.07 -18.55 13.23
C LEU A 42 -0.23 -19.07 12.06
N ASP A 43 -0.11 -20.40 11.96
CA ASP A 43 0.35 -21.07 10.75
C ASP A 43 -0.77 -21.16 9.70
N LEU A 44 -0.89 -20.10 8.91
CA LEU A 44 -1.74 -20.04 7.74
C LEU A 44 -1.24 -20.89 6.56
N ALA A 45 0.05 -21.26 6.52
CA ALA A 45 0.68 -21.91 5.37
C ALA A 45 0.69 -23.45 5.50
N GLY A 46 0.82 -23.98 6.71
CA GLY A 46 0.57 -25.38 7.06
C GLY A 46 -0.92 -25.70 7.27
N SER A 47 -1.79 -24.69 7.38
CA SER A 47 -3.23 -24.87 7.41
C SER A 47 -3.78 -25.40 6.07
N PRO A 48 -4.86 -26.20 6.08
CA PRO A 48 -5.50 -26.68 4.86
C PRO A 48 -6.35 -25.57 4.19
N LEU A 49 -5.69 -24.59 3.58
CA LEU A 49 -6.27 -23.49 2.78
C LEU A 49 -5.24 -22.99 1.76
N ARG A 50 -5.64 -22.10 0.84
CA ARG A 50 -4.72 -21.36 -0.03
C ARG A 50 -4.83 -19.86 0.22
N ILE A 51 -3.77 -19.24 0.73
CA ILE A 51 -3.69 -17.77 0.81
C ILE A 51 -3.64 -17.18 -0.61
N VAL A 52 -4.35 -16.07 -0.82
CA VAL A 52 -4.37 -15.34 -2.10
C VAL A 52 -4.09 -13.85 -1.89
N GLY A 53 -3.35 -13.24 -2.81
CA GLY A 53 -2.91 -11.84 -2.69
C GLY A 53 -3.92 -10.77 -3.13
N THR A 54 -5.13 -11.16 -3.52
CA THR A 54 -6.22 -10.24 -3.89
C THR A 54 -7.58 -10.83 -3.45
N PRO A 55 -8.53 -10.00 -2.96
CA PRO A 55 -9.86 -10.48 -2.61
C PRO A 55 -10.60 -11.14 -3.79
N ARG A 56 -10.31 -10.72 -5.03
CA ARG A 56 -10.93 -11.27 -6.24
C ARG A 56 -10.65 -12.76 -6.48
N HIS A 57 -9.66 -13.35 -5.80
CA HIS A 57 -9.31 -14.78 -5.88
C HIS A 57 -9.73 -15.57 -4.63
N ALA A 58 -10.38 -14.93 -3.66
CA ALA A 58 -10.83 -15.54 -2.41
C ALA A 58 -12.26 -16.10 -2.50
N ASN A 59 -12.58 -17.04 -1.61
CA ASN A 59 -13.94 -17.40 -1.20
C ASN A 59 -14.11 -17.31 0.33
N LEU A 60 -13.03 -16.96 1.05
CA LEU A 60 -12.99 -16.76 2.50
C LEU A 60 -12.23 -15.47 2.81
N LEU A 61 -12.79 -14.64 3.69
CA LEU A 61 -12.09 -13.58 4.40
C LEU A 61 -11.75 -14.07 5.80
N ILE A 62 -10.48 -14.04 6.19
CA ILE A 62 -10.07 -14.32 7.58
C ILE A 62 -9.72 -12.99 8.24
N VAL A 63 -10.40 -12.66 9.34
CA VAL A 63 -10.12 -11.48 10.17
C VAL A 63 -9.39 -11.94 11.42
N VAL A 64 -8.16 -11.46 11.62
CA VAL A 64 -7.25 -11.94 12.66
C VAL A 64 -6.98 -10.85 13.68
N GLY A 65 -7.48 -11.07 14.91
CA GLY A 65 -7.47 -10.05 15.96
C GLY A 65 -8.42 -8.86 15.67
N PRO A 66 -8.57 -7.92 16.61
CA PRO A 66 -9.41 -6.75 16.43
C PRO A 66 -8.90 -5.86 15.30
N LEU A 67 -9.80 -5.37 14.44
CA LEU A 67 -9.45 -4.43 13.37
C LEU A 67 -9.34 -2.99 13.91
N PRO A 68 -8.17 -2.33 13.78
CA PRO A 68 -8.01 -0.91 14.08
C PRO A 68 -9.02 -0.05 13.30
N PRO A 69 -9.53 1.06 13.87
CA PRO A 69 -10.58 1.86 13.25
C PRO A 69 -10.31 2.26 11.79
N GLY A 70 -9.12 2.76 11.48
CA GLY A 70 -8.77 3.20 10.11
C GLY A 70 -8.67 2.07 9.07
N LEU A 71 -8.60 0.81 9.50
CA LEU A 71 -8.59 -0.36 8.61
C LEU A 71 -9.99 -0.92 8.32
N ARG A 72 -11.03 -0.45 9.02
CA ARG A 72 -12.40 -1.02 8.94
C ARG A 72 -13.09 -0.75 7.60
N ASP A 73 -12.99 0.47 7.06
CA ASP A 73 -13.58 0.80 5.76
C ASP A 73 -12.86 0.08 4.62
N ALA A 74 -11.53 0.04 4.65
CA ALA A 74 -10.73 -0.75 3.72
C ALA A 74 -11.07 -2.25 3.80
N ALA A 75 -11.38 -2.78 4.99
CA ALA A 75 -11.81 -4.16 5.17
C ALA A 75 -13.16 -4.43 4.48
N ALA A 76 -14.12 -3.50 4.58
CA ALA A 76 -15.39 -3.58 3.86
C ALA A 76 -15.20 -3.50 2.33
N VAL A 77 -14.32 -2.62 1.84
CA VAL A 77 -13.93 -2.57 0.42
C VAL A 77 -13.34 -3.91 -0.04
N ALA A 78 -12.43 -4.49 0.74
CA ALA A 78 -11.84 -5.79 0.43
C ALA A 78 -12.90 -6.91 0.40
N TYR A 79 -13.82 -6.95 1.37
CA TYR A 79 -14.92 -7.92 1.40
C TYR A 79 -15.89 -7.78 0.22
N ALA A 80 -16.22 -6.54 -0.17
CA ALA A 80 -17.09 -6.26 -1.31
C ALA A 80 -16.54 -6.89 -2.61
N GLN A 81 -15.23 -6.84 -2.81
CA GLN A 81 -14.51 -7.37 -3.98
C GLN A 81 -14.43 -8.91 -4.07
N ILE A 82 -14.79 -9.67 -3.02
CA ILE A 82 -14.71 -11.14 -3.03
C ILE A 82 -15.88 -11.74 -3.84
N PRO A 83 -15.66 -12.63 -4.81
CA PRO A 83 -16.73 -13.29 -5.56
C PRO A 83 -17.64 -14.16 -4.67
N ARG A 84 -18.90 -14.35 -5.07
CA ARG A 84 -19.86 -15.23 -4.37
C ARG A 84 -19.75 -16.69 -4.85
N PRO A 85 -20.00 -17.71 -4.00
CA PRO A 85 -20.26 -17.60 -2.55
C PRO A 85 -19.00 -17.22 -1.77
N ARG A 86 -19.17 -16.41 -0.71
CA ARG A 86 -18.10 -15.96 0.17
C ARG A 86 -18.45 -16.12 1.63
N ALA A 87 -17.45 -16.28 2.48
CA ALA A 87 -17.60 -16.38 3.93
C ALA A 87 -16.58 -15.53 4.69
N ILE A 88 -16.86 -15.24 5.96
CA ILE A 88 -15.99 -14.57 6.92
C ILE A 88 -15.67 -15.53 8.08
N LEU A 89 -14.38 -15.67 8.42
CA LEU A 89 -13.90 -16.34 9.63
C LEU A 89 -13.20 -15.33 10.54
N ALA A 90 -13.80 -15.02 11.68
CA ALA A 90 -13.23 -14.15 12.70
C ALA A 90 -12.42 -14.95 13.73
N LEU A 91 -11.15 -14.61 13.92
CA LEU A 91 -10.24 -15.25 14.88
C LEU A 91 -9.89 -14.26 15.99
N GLY A 92 -10.65 -14.32 17.08
CA GLY A 92 -10.54 -13.39 18.22
C GLY A 92 -10.78 -11.92 17.89
N ALA A 93 -11.47 -11.62 16.79
CA ALA A 93 -11.60 -10.25 16.28
C ALA A 93 -12.56 -9.36 17.08
N GLY A 94 -13.51 -9.94 17.83
CA GLY A 94 -14.55 -9.18 18.52
C GLY A 94 -15.53 -8.55 17.53
N ASP A 95 -15.71 -7.24 17.63
CA ASP A 95 -16.48 -6.46 16.65
C ASP A 95 -15.68 -6.22 15.37
N ILE A 96 -16.30 -6.50 14.22
CA ILE A 96 -15.72 -6.37 12.87
C ILE A 96 -16.48 -5.37 11.98
N ALA A 97 -17.46 -4.64 12.51
CA ALA A 97 -18.23 -3.66 11.74
C ALA A 97 -17.32 -2.62 11.05
N PRO A 98 -17.60 -2.18 9.81
CA PRO A 98 -18.83 -2.39 9.05
C PRO A 98 -18.84 -3.65 8.16
N LEU A 99 -17.98 -4.65 8.41
CA LEU A 99 -18.20 -5.98 7.83
C LEU A 99 -19.52 -6.60 8.37
N PRO A 100 -20.19 -7.48 7.60
CA PRO A 100 -21.27 -8.30 8.13
C PRO A 100 -20.79 -9.22 9.26
N ASP A 101 -21.75 -9.73 10.04
CA ASP A 101 -21.51 -10.77 11.04
C ASP A 101 -20.71 -11.94 10.45
N ALA A 102 -19.72 -12.45 11.20
CA ALA A 102 -18.87 -13.52 10.72
C ALA A 102 -19.62 -14.86 10.60
N ASP A 103 -19.54 -15.50 9.42
CA ASP A 103 -20.10 -16.84 9.19
C ASP A 103 -19.52 -17.90 10.14
N MET A 104 -18.29 -17.68 10.66
CA MET A 104 -17.66 -18.46 11.72
C MET A 104 -16.84 -17.54 12.64
N SER A 105 -16.92 -17.76 13.95
CA SER A 105 -16.09 -17.10 14.96
C SER A 105 -15.39 -18.12 15.85
N ALA A 106 -14.07 -17.96 16.06
CA ALA A 106 -13.27 -18.84 16.90
C ALA A 106 -12.19 -18.06 17.69
N PRO A 107 -11.58 -18.65 18.75
CA PRO A 107 -10.47 -18.02 19.47
C PRO A 107 -9.24 -17.83 18.58
N LEU A 108 -8.49 -16.74 18.80
CA LEU A 108 -7.21 -16.44 18.13
C LEU A 108 -6.12 -17.43 18.56
N THR A 109 -6.14 -18.61 17.93
CA THR A 109 -5.24 -19.75 18.18
C THR A 109 -5.19 -20.64 16.93
N GLN A 110 -4.12 -21.42 16.75
CA GLN A 110 -4.07 -22.42 15.66
C GLN A 110 -5.20 -23.45 15.76
N ALA A 111 -5.62 -23.82 16.97
CA ALA A 111 -6.75 -24.72 17.20
C ALA A 111 -8.09 -24.10 16.75
N GLY A 112 -8.30 -22.81 17.01
CA GLY A 112 -9.47 -22.04 16.56
C GLY A 112 -9.50 -21.82 15.05
N LEU A 113 -8.35 -21.60 14.41
CA LEU A 113 -8.20 -21.60 12.95
C LEU A 113 -8.60 -22.96 12.36
N HIS A 114 -8.06 -24.06 12.91
CA HIS A 114 -8.37 -25.41 12.44
C HIS A 114 -9.86 -25.78 12.63
N SER A 115 -10.48 -25.45 13.76
CA SER A 115 -11.90 -25.71 13.99
C SER A 115 -12.80 -24.83 13.14
N GLY A 116 -12.54 -23.52 13.05
CA GLY A 116 -13.29 -22.59 12.20
C GLY A 116 -13.28 -23.01 10.72
N LEU A 117 -12.11 -23.43 10.20
CA LEU A 117 -12.01 -24.02 8.86
C LEU A 117 -12.80 -25.33 8.74
N ALA A 118 -12.68 -26.24 9.70
CA ALA A 118 -13.41 -27.52 9.67
C ALA A 118 -14.93 -27.35 9.74
N ASP A 119 -15.41 -26.33 10.45
CA ASP A 119 -16.82 -25.99 10.62
C ASP A 119 -17.37 -25.32 9.37
N LEU A 120 -16.66 -24.32 8.83
CA LEU A 120 -16.96 -23.71 7.53
C LEU A 120 -17.08 -24.77 6.43
N ARG A 121 -16.13 -25.72 6.36
CA ARG A 121 -16.16 -26.83 5.39
C ARG A 121 -17.43 -27.68 5.49
N ARG A 122 -17.95 -27.95 6.69
CA ARG A 122 -19.21 -28.70 6.86
C ARG A 122 -20.41 -27.90 6.35
N VAL A 123 -20.44 -26.59 6.56
CA VAL A 123 -21.53 -25.71 6.09
C VAL A 123 -21.49 -25.53 4.56
N VAL A 124 -20.30 -25.31 3.97
CA VAL A 124 -20.12 -25.28 2.50
C VAL A 124 -20.51 -26.62 1.86
N ALA A 125 -20.03 -27.75 2.38
CA ALA A 125 -20.33 -29.08 1.82
C ALA A 125 -21.82 -29.46 1.94
N ALA A 126 -22.53 -28.95 2.96
CA ALA A 126 -23.97 -29.10 3.08
C ALA A 126 -24.75 -28.30 2.02
N GLY A 127 -24.12 -27.33 1.35
CA GLY A 127 -24.79 -26.38 0.46
C GLY A 127 -25.67 -25.38 1.22
N ALA A 128 -25.36 -25.13 2.48
CA ALA A 128 -26.11 -24.23 3.35
C ALA A 128 -25.71 -22.77 3.06
N PHE A 129 -26.12 -22.28 1.89
CA PHE A 129 -25.99 -20.87 1.50
C PHE A 129 -27.29 -20.12 1.84
N GLY A 130 -27.16 -18.87 2.26
CA GLY A 130 -28.28 -17.98 2.53
C GLY A 130 -29.01 -17.62 1.23
N ALA A 131 -30.34 -17.53 1.31
CA ALA A 131 -31.17 -17.11 0.20
C ALA A 131 -31.09 -15.60 -0.09
N ASN A 132 -30.44 -14.81 0.77
CA ASN A 132 -30.24 -13.39 0.51
C ASN A 132 -29.18 -13.18 -0.57
N THR A 133 -29.55 -12.42 -1.61
CA THR A 133 -28.71 -12.04 -2.75
C THR A 133 -28.47 -10.53 -2.82
N GLU A 134 -29.01 -9.73 -1.88
CA GLU A 134 -28.75 -8.29 -1.75
C GLU A 134 -27.26 -8.00 -1.84
N GLU A 135 -26.87 -7.03 -2.65
CA GLU A 135 -25.47 -6.66 -2.85
C GLU A 135 -24.94 -5.94 -1.62
N PHE A 136 -23.75 -6.32 -1.16
CA PHE A 136 -23.07 -5.61 -0.07
C PHE A 136 -22.30 -4.45 -0.69
N THR A 137 -22.86 -3.25 -0.60
CA THR A 137 -22.11 -2.01 -0.81
C THR A 137 -21.24 -1.75 0.43
N ALA A 138 -19.97 -1.41 0.22
CA ALA A 138 -19.19 -0.75 1.25
C ALA A 138 -19.47 0.75 1.12
N SER A 139 -19.78 1.43 2.24
CA SER A 139 -20.02 2.88 2.26
C SER A 139 -18.87 3.69 1.66
N ALA A 140 -17.63 3.21 1.80
CA ALA A 140 -16.44 3.80 1.18
C ALA A 140 -16.35 3.63 -0.36
N LEU A 141 -17.30 2.95 -0.98
CA LEU A 141 -17.47 2.85 -2.45
C LEU A 141 -18.72 3.59 -2.95
N GLU A 142 -19.49 4.22 -2.06
CA GLU A 142 -20.65 5.02 -2.44
C GLU A 142 -20.17 6.37 -2.97
N VAL A 143 -20.25 6.55 -4.29
CA VAL A 143 -19.94 7.82 -4.97
C VAL A 143 -20.83 8.91 -4.38
N ARG A 144 -20.22 9.92 -3.78
CA ARG A 144 -20.94 11.10 -3.31
C ARG A 144 -21.10 12.05 -4.49
N VAL A 145 -22.32 12.53 -4.70
CA VAL A 145 -22.60 13.58 -5.67
C VAL A 145 -22.68 14.89 -4.90
N GLU A 146 -21.54 15.54 -4.79
CA GLU A 146 -21.46 16.91 -4.31
C GLU A 146 -21.85 17.88 -5.44
N TYR A 147 -22.24 19.09 -5.09
CA TYR A 147 -22.71 20.11 -6.04
C TYR A 147 -21.87 21.36 -5.89
N THR A 148 -21.17 21.76 -6.96
CA THR A 148 -20.24 22.90 -6.96
C THR A 148 -20.67 23.99 -7.94
N CYS A 149 -20.28 25.24 -7.68
CA CYS A 149 -20.61 26.35 -8.56
C CYS A 149 -19.52 26.52 -9.64
N PRO A 150 -19.86 26.52 -10.96
CA PRO A 150 -18.88 26.73 -12.03
C PRO A 150 -18.09 28.06 -11.92
N MET A 151 -18.68 29.07 -11.28
CA MET A 151 -18.05 30.39 -11.05
C MET A 151 -17.41 30.54 -9.67
N HIS A 152 -17.64 29.59 -8.75
CA HIS A 152 -17.19 29.63 -7.35
C HIS A 152 -16.87 28.21 -6.86
N PRO A 153 -15.73 27.61 -7.27
CA PRO A 153 -15.39 26.22 -6.94
C PRO A 153 -15.29 25.94 -5.43
N GLU A 154 -15.06 26.97 -4.62
CA GLU A 154 -15.06 26.92 -3.16
C GLU A 154 -16.46 26.78 -2.53
N ILE A 155 -17.52 26.93 -3.33
CA ILE A 155 -18.88 26.59 -2.95
C ILE A 155 -19.14 25.14 -3.34
N VAL A 156 -19.24 24.28 -2.32
CA VAL A 156 -19.59 22.86 -2.43
C VAL A 156 -20.77 22.56 -1.49
N ARG A 157 -21.69 21.68 -1.90
CA ARG A 157 -22.85 21.24 -1.10
C ARG A 157 -23.23 19.78 -1.37
N ASP A 158 -23.78 19.10 -0.37
CA ASP A 158 -24.28 17.72 -0.47
C ASP A 158 -25.63 17.58 -1.21
N ALA A 159 -26.16 18.66 -1.81
CA ALA A 159 -27.49 18.71 -2.41
C ALA A 159 -27.59 19.75 -3.54
N PRO A 160 -28.45 19.51 -4.57
CA PRO A 160 -28.70 20.46 -5.64
C PRO A 160 -29.39 21.73 -5.14
N GLY A 161 -29.13 22.84 -5.83
CA GLY A 161 -29.69 24.16 -5.55
C GLY A 161 -28.79 25.24 -6.14
N ASP A 162 -29.01 26.50 -5.74
CA ASP A 162 -28.28 27.64 -6.30
C ASP A 162 -27.15 28.16 -5.40
N CYS A 163 -26.10 28.67 -6.04
CA CYS A 163 -24.93 29.24 -5.39
C CYS A 163 -25.31 30.50 -4.59
N PRO A 164 -24.98 30.59 -3.28
CA PRO A 164 -25.35 31.74 -2.45
C PRO A 164 -24.56 33.01 -2.80
N LYS A 165 -23.49 32.92 -3.61
CA LYS A 165 -22.69 34.08 -4.06
C LYS A 165 -23.22 34.72 -5.34
N CYS A 166 -23.66 33.92 -6.33
CA CYS A 166 -24.02 34.42 -7.66
C CYS A 166 -25.36 33.93 -8.23
N GLY A 167 -26.11 33.12 -7.49
CA GLY A 167 -27.44 32.63 -7.92
C GLY A 167 -27.44 31.61 -9.07
N MET A 168 -26.27 31.21 -9.58
CA MET A 168 -26.18 30.11 -10.57
C MET A 168 -26.39 28.76 -9.90
N THR A 169 -27.18 27.90 -10.55
CA THR A 169 -27.40 26.51 -10.12
C THR A 169 -26.10 25.73 -10.05
N LEU A 170 -25.94 24.98 -8.96
CA LEU A 170 -24.78 24.15 -8.69
C LEU A 170 -24.80 22.89 -9.57
N VAL A 171 -23.65 22.54 -10.14
CA VAL A 171 -23.47 21.41 -11.05
C VAL A 171 -22.98 20.20 -10.24
N PRO A 172 -23.53 18.99 -10.45
CA PRO A 172 -23.05 17.79 -9.77
C PRO A 172 -21.60 17.47 -10.14
N ARG A 173 -20.82 17.10 -9.13
CA ARG A 173 -19.45 16.60 -9.18
C ARG A 173 -19.40 15.29 -8.40
N GLU A 174 -18.93 14.24 -9.04
CA GLU A 174 -18.68 12.97 -8.36
C GLU A 174 -17.41 13.09 -7.50
N THR A 175 -17.52 12.73 -6.22
CA THR A 175 -16.40 12.56 -5.30
C THR A 175 -16.38 11.14 -4.76
N ALA A 176 -15.22 10.49 -4.85
CA ALA A 176 -14.95 9.29 -4.07
C ALA A 176 -14.81 9.71 -2.60
N SER A 177 -15.35 8.93 -1.66
CA SER A 177 -15.36 9.32 -0.25
C SER A 177 -13.96 9.25 0.38
N SER A 178 -13.20 10.35 0.32
CA SER A 178 -11.92 10.49 0.99
C SER A 178 -12.11 10.64 2.51
N SER A 179 -11.70 9.63 3.27
CA SER A 179 -11.81 9.61 4.72
C SER A 179 -10.73 10.48 5.40
N GLY A 180 -11.11 11.70 5.75
CA GLY A 180 -10.37 12.54 6.69
C GLY A 180 -9.39 13.54 6.06
N HIS A 181 -9.63 14.82 6.35
CA HIS A 181 -8.62 15.87 6.36
C HIS A 181 -8.87 16.68 7.63
N ASP A 182 -7.99 16.56 8.62
CA ASP A 182 -8.04 17.40 9.81
C ASP A 182 -7.56 18.82 9.48
N GLY A 183 -8.16 19.81 10.16
CA GLY A 183 -8.09 21.20 9.73
C GLY A 183 -6.72 21.84 9.89
N HIS A 184 -6.10 22.24 8.78
CA HIS A 184 -4.89 23.08 8.81
C HIS A 184 -5.22 24.45 9.39
N VAL A 185 -4.66 24.74 10.58
CA VAL A 185 -4.73 26.07 11.19
C VAL A 185 -3.88 27.04 10.36
N GLY A 186 -4.49 28.12 9.89
CA GLY A 186 -3.80 29.14 9.10
C GLY A 186 -2.82 29.96 9.95
N HIS A 187 -1.56 29.99 9.53
CA HIS A 187 -0.72 31.17 9.75
C HIS A 187 -1.30 32.33 8.92
N GLY A 188 -1.28 33.59 9.36
CA GLY A 188 -0.67 34.13 10.57
C GLY A 188 0.12 35.39 10.22
N ASP A 189 -0.58 36.49 9.92
CA ASP A 189 0.02 37.75 9.48
C ASP A 189 -0.67 38.98 10.12
N HIS A 190 -0.06 40.16 10.00
CA HIS A 190 -0.11 41.20 11.03
C HIS A 190 -1.28 42.21 10.98
N ASP A 191 -1.69 42.65 12.18
CA ASP A 191 -2.62 43.77 12.44
C ASP A 191 -1.92 45.14 12.39
N MET A 192 -2.47 46.08 11.61
CA MET A 192 -2.53 47.52 11.93
C MET A 192 -3.73 48.19 11.20
N PRO A 193 -4.38 49.25 11.73
CA PRO A 193 -5.78 49.55 11.40
C PRO A 193 -6.07 50.93 10.77
N ARG A 194 -7.38 51.15 10.49
CA ARG A 194 -8.13 52.40 10.13
C ARG A 194 -8.38 52.63 8.62
N ASP A 195 -9.43 53.33 8.20
CA ASP A 195 -10.40 54.13 8.98
C ASP A 195 -11.85 53.99 8.51
N ASP A 196 -12.80 54.39 9.35
CA ASP A 196 -14.24 54.16 9.19
C ASP A 196 -15.01 55.49 9.10
N THR A 197 -15.70 55.80 7.97
CA THR A 197 -16.50 57.04 7.82
C THR A 197 -17.90 56.83 7.25
N ALA A 198 -18.86 56.61 8.16
CA ALA A 198 -20.23 57.16 8.16
C ALA A 198 -21.11 57.11 6.88
N ARG A 199 -22.03 56.13 6.86
CA ARG A 199 -23.50 56.29 7.06
C ARG A 199 -24.15 57.71 6.86
N PRO A 200 -25.48 57.80 6.54
CA PRO A 200 -26.36 56.85 5.81
C PRO A 200 -27.50 57.50 4.96
N ALA A 201 -28.43 56.65 4.51
CA ALA A 201 -29.88 56.89 4.34
C ALA A 201 -30.45 57.43 3.01
N GLY A 202 -31.56 56.81 2.59
CA GLY A 202 -32.34 57.14 1.39
C GLY A 202 -33.31 56.00 1.03
N HIS A 203 -34.50 55.97 1.63
CA HIS A 203 -35.52 54.95 1.35
C HIS A 203 -36.37 55.28 0.10
N ALA A 204 -36.79 54.23 -0.64
CA ALA A 204 -38.16 54.00 -1.17
C ALA A 204 -38.85 55.07 -2.10
N GLN A 205 -39.82 54.75 -2.96
CA GLN A 205 -40.29 53.51 -3.60
C GLN A 205 -41.44 53.88 -4.56
N ALA A 206 -41.33 53.53 -5.85
CA ALA A 206 -42.45 53.47 -6.81
C ALA A 206 -41.98 52.72 -8.08
N GLY A 207 -42.83 52.01 -8.83
CA GLY A 207 -44.24 51.68 -8.60
C GLY A 207 -44.93 51.27 -9.91
N HIS A 208 -45.89 50.33 -9.85
CA HIS A 208 -46.61 49.75 -11.00
C HIS A 208 -45.73 48.90 -11.95
N GLY A 209 -46.25 47.99 -12.77
CA GLY A 209 -47.64 47.53 -12.91
C GLY A 209 -47.71 46.27 -13.80
N ALA A 210 -48.73 45.44 -13.63
CA ALA A 210 -48.84 44.15 -14.34
C ALA A 210 -49.37 44.29 -15.79
N HIS A 211 -48.98 43.34 -16.64
CA HIS A 211 -49.70 42.99 -17.87
C HIS A 211 -49.67 41.47 -18.09
N ALA A 212 -50.64 40.96 -18.85
CA ALA A 212 -50.82 39.54 -19.16
C ALA A 212 -51.25 39.35 -20.63
N GLY A 213 -51.00 38.16 -21.19
CA GLY A 213 -51.15 37.86 -22.63
C GLY A 213 -49.89 38.27 -23.42
N HIS A 214 -49.49 37.59 -24.49
CA HIS A 214 -50.24 36.68 -25.38
C HIS A 214 -49.44 35.40 -25.73
N ALA A 215 -50.01 34.56 -26.61
CA ALA A 215 -49.43 33.33 -27.15
C ALA A 215 -49.11 33.46 -28.66
N ASP A 216 -48.70 32.33 -29.24
CA ASP A 216 -48.69 31.97 -30.67
C ASP A 216 -47.45 32.31 -31.53
N ASP A 217 -46.80 31.24 -32.02
CA ASP A 217 -46.02 31.03 -33.26
C ASP A 217 -44.75 31.91 -33.58
N ALA A 218 -43.73 31.43 -34.31
CA ALA A 218 -43.64 30.28 -35.22
C ALA A 218 -42.22 29.68 -35.39
N GLY A 219 -42.16 28.38 -35.70
CA GLY A 219 -41.33 27.81 -36.79
C GLY A 219 -39.80 27.89 -36.79
N ASP A 220 -39.13 26.79 -36.41
CA ASP A 220 -37.89 26.32 -37.05
C ASP A 220 -37.97 24.78 -37.25
N ALA A 221 -38.35 24.35 -38.45
CA ALA A 221 -38.61 22.96 -38.79
C ALA A 221 -37.37 22.25 -39.34
N GLY A 222 -36.26 22.30 -38.60
CA GLY A 222 -35.05 21.55 -38.92
C GLY A 222 -35.21 20.06 -38.60
N SER A 223 -34.92 19.18 -39.56
CA SER A 223 -34.89 17.73 -39.32
C SER A 223 -33.63 17.33 -38.53
N TYR A 224 -33.81 16.55 -37.47
CA TYR A 224 -32.74 16.02 -36.62
C TYR A 224 -32.49 14.54 -36.94
N THR A 225 -31.22 14.12 -37.05
CA THR A 225 -30.83 12.72 -37.30
C THR A 225 -29.89 12.17 -36.22
N CYS A 226 -29.77 10.85 -36.12
CA CYS A 226 -28.83 10.20 -35.20
C CYS A 226 -27.48 9.94 -35.89
N PRO A 227 -26.33 10.42 -35.35
CA PRO A 227 -25.01 10.19 -35.96
C PRO A 227 -24.66 8.71 -36.16
N MET A 228 -25.18 7.83 -35.30
CA MET A 228 -24.96 6.37 -35.36
C MET A 228 -26.06 5.60 -36.12
N HIS A 229 -27.18 6.25 -36.45
CA HIS A 229 -28.35 5.65 -37.08
C HIS A 229 -29.01 6.66 -38.03
N PRO A 230 -28.41 6.96 -39.21
CA PRO A 230 -28.90 8.00 -40.11
C PRO A 230 -30.35 7.82 -40.60
N GLU A 231 -30.88 6.60 -40.51
CA GLU A 231 -32.27 6.24 -40.78
C GLU A 231 -33.26 6.65 -39.67
N VAL A 232 -32.78 7.20 -38.55
CA VAL A 232 -33.59 7.72 -37.44
C VAL A 232 -33.63 9.25 -37.52
N VAL A 233 -34.66 9.76 -38.20
CA VAL A 233 -34.92 11.19 -38.39
C VAL A 233 -36.15 11.62 -37.55
N SER A 234 -36.13 12.85 -37.03
CA SER A 234 -37.18 13.46 -36.21
C SER A 234 -37.32 14.95 -36.52
N ASP A 235 -38.54 15.48 -36.54
CA ASP A 235 -38.81 16.91 -36.76
C ASP A 235 -38.62 17.77 -35.47
N ALA A 236 -38.12 17.15 -34.40
CA ALA A 236 -37.89 17.77 -33.11
C ALA A 236 -36.63 17.20 -32.41
N PRO A 237 -35.91 17.99 -31.60
CA PRO A 237 -34.75 17.53 -30.85
C PRO A 237 -35.15 16.49 -29.79
N GLY A 238 -34.33 15.46 -29.62
CA GLY A 238 -34.63 14.35 -28.70
C GLY A 238 -33.50 13.33 -28.62
N LYS A 239 -33.80 12.16 -28.03
CA LYS A 239 -32.86 11.01 -27.96
C LYS A 239 -33.28 9.92 -28.95
N CYS A 240 -32.30 9.35 -29.64
CA CYS A 240 -32.49 8.22 -30.55
C CYS A 240 -33.03 6.99 -29.80
N PRO A 241 -34.18 6.41 -30.17
CA PRO A 241 -34.73 5.23 -29.49
C PRO A 241 -33.91 3.95 -29.69
N LYS A 242 -32.89 3.94 -30.56
CA LYS A 242 -31.99 2.78 -30.77
C LYS A 242 -30.76 2.77 -29.86
N CYS A 243 -30.23 3.94 -29.48
CA CYS A 243 -28.96 4.04 -28.74
C CYS A 243 -28.92 5.12 -27.63
N GLY A 244 -29.99 5.88 -27.42
CA GLY A 244 -30.07 6.90 -26.36
C GLY A 244 -29.27 8.19 -26.58
N MET A 245 -28.39 8.24 -27.59
CA MET A 245 -27.69 9.48 -27.99
C MET A 245 -28.68 10.55 -28.47
N PHE A 246 -28.34 11.82 -28.27
CA PHE A 246 -29.13 12.94 -28.79
C PHE A 246 -29.09 13.00 -30.32
N LEU A 247 -30.17 13.48 -30.93
CA LEU A 247 -30.25 13.75 -32.36
C LEU A 247 -29.66 15.13 -32.67
N VAL A 248 -28.88 15.24 -33.74
CA VAL A 248 -28.25 16.49 -34.22
C VAL A 248 -28.97 17.02 -35.46
N LYS A 249 -28.91 18.32 -35.75
CA LYS A 249 -29.53 18.88 -36.96
C LYS A 249 -28.86 18.31 -38.21
N ALA A 250 -29.64 18.02 -39.24
CA ALA A 250 -29.17 17.33 -40.44
C ALA A 250 -28.16 18.14 -41.29
N ASP A 251 -28.10 19.47 -41.09
CA ASP A 251 -27.26 20.39 -41.88
C ASP A 251 -25.75 20.33 -41.50
N GLU A 252 -25.38 19.61 -40.44
CA GLU A 252 -24.00 19.53 -39.91
C GLU A 252 -23.27 18.22 -40.26
N VAL A 253 -23.70 17.48 -41.30
CA VAL A 253 -23.14 16.16 -41.66
C VAL A 253 -22.58 16.14 -43.09
N GLU A 254 -21.36 16.65 -43.28
CA GLU A 254 -20.62 16.46 -44.54
C GLU A 254 -20.04 15.04 -44.67
N SER A 255 -20.30 14.40 -45.81
CA SER A 255 -19.94 13.01 -46.06
C SER A 255 -18.54 12.84 -46.67
N HIS A 256 -17.68 12.03 -46.05
CA HIS A 256 -16.45 11.53 -46.66
C HIS A 256 -16.63 10.08 -47.14
N GLY A 257 -16.91 9.92 -48.44
CA GLY A 257 -17.12 8.61 -49.06
C GLY A 257 -15.84 8.03 -49.69
N HIS A 258 -15.61 6.72 -49.50
CA HIS A 258 -14.63 5.95 -50.27
C HIS A 258 -15.34 4.78 -50.96
N GLY A 259 -15.15 4.66 -52.27
CA GLY A 259 -15.92 3.77 -53.15
C GLY A 259 -15.36 2.36 -53.28
N HIS A 260 -16.24 1.42 -53.65
CA HIS A 260 -15.86 0.04 -53.95
C HIS A 260 -15.12 -0.09 -55.29
N GLY A 261 -14.09 -0.95 -55.31
CA GLY A 261 -13.61 -1.61 -56.53
C GLY A 261 -13.97 -3.09 -56.49
N ASP A 262 -14.64 -3.59 -57.53
CA ASP A 262 -14.91 -5.03 -57.73
C ASP A 262 -13.72 -5.70 -58.45
N HIS A 263 -13.47 -6.99 -58.17
CA HIS A 263 -13.04 -7.99 -59.16
C HIS A 263 -13.15 -9.45 -58.66
N GLY A 264 -14.28 -10.09 -58.93
CA GLY A 264 -14.37 -11.40 -59.61
C GLY A 264 -13.55 -12.63 -59.16
N HIS A 265 -14.24 -13.57 -58.51
CA HIS A 265 -14.17 -15.05 -58.64
C HIS A 265 -12.82 -15.83 -58.62
N GLY A 266 -12.71 -16.77 -57.66
CA GLY A 266 -11.86 -17.97 -57.74
C GLY A 266 -12.41 -19.11 -56.87
N THR A 267 -12.39 -20.36 -57.35
CA THR A 267 -12.98 -21.51 -56.63
C THR A 267 -11.97 -22.64 -56.37
N LYS A 268 -11.95 -23.21 -55.14
CA LYS A 268 -12.20 -24.65 -54.87
C LYS A 268 -11.95 -25.06 -53.40
N ALA A 269 -12.62 -26.15 -53.04
CA ALA A 269 -12.76 -26.75 -51.71
C ALA A 269 -11.58 -27.66 -51.27
N HIS A 270 -11.78 -28.28 -50.09
CA HIS A 270 -10.98 -29.31 -49.41
C HIS A 270 -9.75 -28.79 -48.62
N GLY A 271 -9.36 -29.38 -47.48
CA GLY A 271 -9.89 -30.56 -46.77
C GLY A 271 -9.58 -30.55 -45.28
N ALA A 272 -9.95 -31.60 -44.53
CA ALA A 272 -9.94 -31.64 -43.07
C ALA A 272 -8.91 -32.62 -42.47
N HIS A 273 -8.89 -32.70 -41.12
CA HIS A 273 -8.16 -33.63 -40.24
C HIS A 273 -6.70 -33.27 -39.88
N MET A 274 -6.11 -33.72 -38.75
CA MET A 274 -6.54 -33.90 -37.34
C MET A 274 -5.54 -34.83 -36.62
N HIS A 275 -5.14 -34.49 -35.39
CA HIS A 275 -4.44 -35.33 -34.38
C HIS A 275 -3.06 -35.94 -34.70
N GLY A 276 -2.25 -36.13 -33.65
CA GLY A 276 -0.93 -36.77 -33.70
C GLY A 276 -0.10 -36.57 -32.42
N ASP A 277 -0.43 -37.29 -31.35
CA ASP A 277 0.25 -37.24 -30.05
C ASP A 277 1.58 -38.01 -29.98
N HIS A 278 2.25 -37.85 -28.84
CA HIS A 278 3.40 -38.61 -28.27
C HIS A 278 4.80 -37.99 -28.48
N VAL A 279 5.63 -37.68 -27.47
CA VAL A 279 5.91 -38.13 -26.08
C VAL A 279 7.34 -38.72 -25.99
N ALA A 280 8.25 -37.82 -25.59
CA ALA A 280 9.36 -38.00 -24.63
C ALA A 280 10.55 -38.95 -24.92
N ARG A 281 11.65 -38.62 -24.21
CA ARG A 281 12.90 -39.38 -23.97
C ARG A 281 13.91 -39.43 -25.12
N SER A 282 15.22 -39.59 -24.88
CA SER A 282 16.10 -39.28 -23.73
C SER A 282 17.54 -39.63 -24.13
N ALA A 283 18.53 -38.89 -23.62
CA ALA A 283 19.96 -39.29 -23.53
C ALA A 283 20.70 -39.51 -24.88
N GLN A 284 22.05 -39.56 -24.95
CA GLN A 284 23.15 -38.92 -24.20
C GLN A 284 24.47 -39.24 -24.97
N MET A 285 25.58 -38.58 -24.60
CA MET A 285 26.96 -38.80 -25.08
C MET A 285 27.27 -38.33 -26.52
N HIS A 286 28.28 -37.48 -26.64
CA HIS A 286 29.61 -37.92 -27.04
C HIS A 286 30.68 -36.96 -26.52
N ASP A 287 31.77 -37.50 -25.98
CA ASP A 287 32.91 -36.75 -25.47
C ASP A 287 33.91 -36.40 -26.58
N ASN A 288 34.58 -35.25 -26.46
CA ASN A 288 36.06 -35.23 -26.38
C ASN A 288 36.59 -33.84 -25.99
N ALA A 289 37.86 -33.82 -25.59
CA ALA A 289 38.62 -32.63 -25.17
C ALA A 289 39.80 -32.34 -26.12
N SER A 290 40.64 -31.37 -25.73
CA SER A 290 41.74 -30.71 -26.48
C SER A 290 41.28 -29.74 -27.60
N GLY A 291 41.98 -28.62 -27.83
CA GLY A 291 43.09 -28.05 -27.05
C GLY A 291 43.64 -26.72 -27.61
N GLU A 292 44.50 -26.08 -26.81
CA GLU A 292 45.61 -25.19 -27.20
C GLU A 292 45.33 -23.91 -28.05
N ASP A 293 45.28 -22.79 -27.32
CA ASP A 293 46.14 -21.58 -27.49
C ASP A 293 46.19 -20.72 -28.78
N HIS A 294 46.70 -19.50 -28.54
CA HIS A 294 47.19 -18.48 -29.48
C HIS A 294 46.20 -17.72 -30.39
N HIS A 295 45.90 -16.48 -29.98
CA HIS A 295 45.91 -15.36 -30.93
C HIS A 295 46.64 -14.14 -30.36
N GLY A 296 47.60 -13.64 -31.14
CA GLY A 296 48.29 -12.38 -30.88
C GLY A 296 49.31 -12.07 -31.98
N HIS A 297 48.94 -11.23 -32.94
CA HIS A 297 49.84 -10.21 -33.47
C HIS A 297 49.08 -9.09 -34.18
N GLU A 298 49.63 -7.87 -34.11
CA GLU A 298 49.28 -6.73 -34.96
C GLU A 298 49.95 -6.83 -36.35
N GLY A 299 49.51 -6.04 -37.34
CA GLY A 299 50.32 -5.75 -38.54
C GLY A 299 49.56 -5.41 -39.83
N ASP A 300 49.56 -4.12 -40.17
CA ASP A 300 49.61 -3.44 -41.50
C ASP A 300 49.44 -4.29 -42.80
N GLY A 301 48.64 -3.89 -43.79
CA GLY A 301 48.82 -2.74 -44.70
C GLY A 301 48.59 -3.22 -46.15
N ASP A 302 48.49 -2.44 -47.23
CA ASP A 302 48.61 -0.99 -47.52
C ASP A 302 47.81 -0.67 -48.83
N HIS A 303 47.87 0.59 -49.31
CA HIS A 303 47.51 1.16 -50.63
C HIS A 303 46.15 1.90 -50.72
N GLY A 304 46.06 3.20 -51.06
CA GLY A 304 47.11 4.24 -51.12
C GLY A 304 46.92 5.37 -52.17
N GLY A 305 46.47 6.57 -51.74
CA GLY A 305 46.58 7.88 -52.46
C GLY A 305 45.56 8.17 -53.58
N HIS A 306 45.23 9.41 -54.01
CA HIS A 306 45.39 10.84 -53.59
C HIS A 306 44.28 11.67 -54.33
N GLY A 307 43.92 12.97 -54.16
CA GLY A 307 44.22 14.19 -53.37
C GLY A 307 43.04 15.19 -53.59
N LYS A 308 42.81 16.38 -52.99
CA LYS A 308 43.57 17.47 -52.32
C LYS A 308 44.39 18.40 -53.24
N PRO A 309 44.48 19.75 -53.01
CA PRO A 309 44.03 20.56 -51.84
C PRO A 309 43.29 21.93 -52.17
N GLU A 310 43.24 22.84 -51.17
CA GLU A 310 42.92 24.31 -51.19
C GLU A 310 41.44 24.77 -51.33
N GLU A 311 41.02 25.98 -50.94
CA GLU A 311 40.96 26.65 -49.59
C GLU A 311 39.92 27.83 -49.67
N HIS A 312 39.61 28.75 -48.73
CA HIS A 312 40.24 29.23 -47.47
C HIS A 312 39.18 29.54 -46.36
N ALA A 313 38.85 30.81 -46.04
CA ALA A 313 38.02 31.22 -44.88
C ALA A 313 37.18 32.52 -45.07
N GLY A 314 36.13 32.72 -44.25
CA GLY A 314 35.21 33.88 -44.21
C GLY A 314 33.73 33.44 -44.09
N HIS A 315 32.77 34.16 -43.49
CA HIS A 315 32.74 35.51 -42.90
C HIS A 315 31.76 35.58 -41.69
N ASN A 316 31.88 36.64 -40.87
CA ASN A 316 30.95 36.95 -39.78
C ASN A 316 29.68 37.67 -40.23
N GLY A 317 28.55 37.31 -39.61
CA GLY A 317 27.54 38.27 -39.14
C GLY A 317 26.35 38.58 -40.06
N HIS A 318 25.14 38.36 -39.53
CA HIS A 318 23.97 39.16 -39.86
C HIS A 318 23.31 39.68 -38.58
N THR A 319 23.01 40.98 -38.57
CA THR A 319 22.60 41.75 -37.41
C THR A 319 21.17 42.25 -37.61
N LYS A 320 20.33 42.21 -36.57
CA LYS A 320 19.04 42.91 -36.42
C LYS A 320 18.13 42.96 -37.67
N HIS A 321 17.01 42.24 -37.60
CA HIS A 321 15.74 42.87 -37.92
C HIS A 321 15.02 43.22 -36.62
N GLY A 322 14.40 44.38 -36.58
CA GLY A 322 13.61 44.85 -35.45
C GLY A 322 12.79 46.07 -35.84
N ASP A 323 11.66 46.19 -35.15
CA ASP A 323 10.69 47.29 -35.19
C ASP A 323 9.72 47.33 -36.38
N GLN A 324 8.52 47.85 -36.06
CA GLN A 324 7.29 48.01 -36.85
C GLN A 324 6.54 46.69 -37.19
N SER A 325 5.21 46.60 -37.03
CA SER A 325 4.23 47.64 -36.63
C SER A 325 3.24 47.15 -35.57
N ASP A 326 3.01 47.99 -34.56
CA ASP A 326 1.87 47.88 -33.65
C ASP A 326 0.56 48.19 -34.42
N ALA A 327 -0.24 47.16 -34.68
CA ALA A 327 -1.50 47.25 -35.42
C ALA A 327 -2.39 46.06 -35.06
N GLY A 328 -3.38 46.28 -34.18
CA GLY A 328 -4.35 45.25 -33.80
C GLY A 328 -5.20 44.79 -34.98
N MET A 329 -5.23 43.48 -35.23
CA MET A 329 -6.31 42.84 -35.99
C MET A 329 -7.31 42.24 -34.99
N ASP A 330 -8.44 42.92 -34.79
CA ASP A 330 -9.61 42.32 -34.16
C ASP A 330 -10.09 41.13 -34.99
N GLY A 331 -10.34 39.98 -34.35
CA GLY A 331 -11.03 38.84 -34.98
C GLY A 331 -10.35 37.47 -34.93
N ILE A 332 -9.25 37.29 -34.19
CA ILE A 332 -8.71 35.96 -33.85
C ILE A 332 -8.83 35.76 -32.34
N GLU A 333 -9.42 34.63 -31.93
CA GLU A 333 -9.70 34.34 -30.51
C GLU A 333 -8.39 34.07 -29.73
N PRO A 334 -8.20 34.64 -28.51
CA PRO A 334 -6.98 34.44 -27.71
C PRO A 334 -6.77 33.04 -27.12
N HIS A 335 -7.54 32.03 -27.55
CA HIS A 335 -7.67 30.74 -26.84
C HIS A 335 -6.97 29.55 -27.50
N PHE A 336 -6.16 29.78 -28.53
CA PHE A 336 -5.24 28.76 -29.04
C PHE A 336 -3.90 28.80 -28.29
N MET A 337 -3.88 28.23 -27.07
CA MET A 337 -2.63 27.96 -26.36
C MET A 337 -1.71 27.10 -27.22
N SER A 338 -0.40 27.33 -27.14
CA SER A 338 0.56 26.52 -27.88
C SER A 338 0.51 25.07 -27.40
N MET A 339 0.60 24.09 -28.31
CA MET A 339 0.84 22.68 -27.95
C MET A 339 2.10 22.50 -27.09
N VAL A 340 3.04 23.47 -27.11
CA VAL A 340 4.21 23.50 -26.23
C VAL A 340 3.83 23.97 -24.81
N GLU A 341 3.00 25.01 -24.66
CA GLU A 341 2.50 25.45 -23.35
C GLU A 341 1.54 24.41 -22.73
N MET A 342 0.70 23.78 -23.55
CA MET A 342 -0.18 22.70 -23.12
C MET A 342 0.57 21.43 -22.71
N THR A 343 1.85 21.28 -23.07
CA THR A 343 2.73 20.16 -22.67
C THR A 343 3.88 20.59 -21.76
N GLU A 344 3.91 21.85 -21.30
CA GLU A 344 4.94 22.34 -20.39
C GLU A 344 4.66 21.81 -18.97
N GLY A 345 5.59 21.01 -18.44
CA GLY A 345 5.37 20.26 -17.20
C GLY A 345 4.56 18.96 -17.36
N GLN A 346 4.15 18.57 -18.58
CA GLN A 346 3.56 17.25 -18.83
C GLN A 346 4.64 16.15 -18.92
N PRO A 347 4.30 14.89 -18.60
CA PRO A 347 5.28 13.84 -18.39
C PRO A 347 5.94 13.41 -19.70
N ARG A 348 7.21 13.00 -19.61
CA ARG A 348 7.95 12.43 -20.73
C ARG A 348 8.76 11.24 -20.25
N SER A 349 8.47 10.08 -20.83
CA SER A 349 9.22 8.85 -20.63
C SER A 349 10.69 9.00 -21.02
N THR A 350 11.51 8.01 -20.68
CA THR A 350 12.96 8.02 -20.92
C THR A 350 13.38 8.07 -22.41
N ASP A 351 12.46 7.82 -23.34
CA ASP A 351 12.65 8.03 -24.79
C ASP A 351 12.08 9.36 -25.32
N GLY A 352 11.42 10.14 -24.46
CA GLY A 352 10.85 11.45 -24.75
C GLY A 352 9.36 11.45 -25.15
N LEU A 353 8.69 10.30 -25.19
CA LEU A 353 7.26 10.22 -25.48
C LEU A 353 6.41 10.71 -24.30
N GLN A 354 5.30 11.37 -24.62
CA GLN A 354 4.31 11.80 -23.64
C GLN A 354 3.49 10.59 -23.16
N MET A 355 3.32 10.46 -21.84
CA MET A 355 2.50 9.42 -21.21
C MET A 355 1.51 10.03 -20.21
N ASP A 356 0.34 9.41 -20.09
CA ASP A 356 -0.66 9.78 -19.08
C ASP A 356 -0.23 9.26 -17.70
N TRP A 357 -0.26 10.12 -16.68
CA TRP A 357 -0.01 9.70 -15.31
C TRP A 357 -1.15 8.86 -14.76
N ILE A 358 -0.81 7.73 -14.12
CA ILE A 358 -1.77 6.82 -13.50
C ILE A 358 -1.50 6.74 -12.00
N GLU A 359 -2.45 7.17 -11.18
CA GLU A 359 -2.41 6.94 -9.73
C GLU A 359 -2.83 5.49 -9.41
N VAL A 360 -1.90 4.72 -8.85
CA VAL A 360 -2.11 3.31 -8.49
C VAL A 360 -2.02 3.14 -6.97
N PRO A 361 -3.13 2.83 -6.27
CA PRO A 361 -3.13 2.60 -4.84
C PRO A 361 -2.67 1.17 -4.49
N PHE A 362 -1.61 1.07 -3.71
CA PHE A 362 -1.14 -0.16 -3.07
C PHE A 362 -1.49 -0.11 -1.57
N GLY A 363 -2.11 -1.18 -1.05
CA GLY A 363 -2.46 -1.29 0.37
C GLY A 363 -3.93 -1.01 0.69
N PRO A 364 -4.33 -0.96 1.98
CA PRO A 364 -3.51 -1.27 3.16
C PRO A 364 -3.21 -2.76 3.35
N PHE A 365 -3.78 -3.64 2.51
CA PHE A 365 -3.65 -5.10 2.62
C PHE A 365 -2.91 -5.74 1.42
N PHE A 366 -2.04 -4.98 0.75
CA PHE A 366 -1.30 -5.46 -0.42
C PHE A 366 -0.25 -6.48 0.00
N SER A 367 -0.28 -7.66 -0.62
CA SER A 367 0.58 -8.78 -0.22
C SER A 367 2.04 -8.51 -0.53
N GLY A 368 2.85 -8.41 0.53
CA GLY A 368 4.29 -8.11 0.45
C GLY A 368 4.64 -6.68 0.89
N LEU A 369 3.67 -5.78 1.05
CA LEU A 369 3.86 -4.51 1.77
C LEU A 369 3.41 -4.66 3.25
N PRO A 370 3.89 -3.77 4.15
CA PRO A 370 3.46 -3.79 5.55
C PRO A 370 1.95 -3.61 5.73
N ALA A 371 1.31 -4.54 6.43
CA ALA A 371 -0.14 -4.51 6.68
C ALA A 371 -0.55 -3.25 7.45
N GLY A 372 -1.34 -2.40 6.80
CA GLY A 372 -1.78 -1.09 7.28
C GLY A 372 -1.21 0.11 6.51
N LEU A 373 -0.21 -0.07 5.65
CA LEU A 373 0.37 1.00 4.84
C LEU A 373 -0.46 1.25 3.57
N ARG A 374 -1.01 2.46 3.42
CA ARG A 374 -1.46 2.98 2.11
C ARG A 374 -0.24 3.59 1.41
N LEU A 375 0.02 3.16 0.19
CA LEU A 375 1.05 3.65 -0.70
C LEU A 375 0.40 3.94 -2.06
N THR A 376 0.12 5.20 -2.37
CA THR A 376 -0.32 5.58 -3.72
C THR A 376 0.91 5.95 -4.54
N LEU A 377 1.09 5.35 -5.71
CA LEU A 377 2.16 5.70 -6.64
C LEU A 377 1.57 6.37 -7.88
N THR A 378 2.05 7.55 -8.24
CA THR A 378 1.77 8.19 -9.53
C THR A 378 2.78 7.67 -10.54
N LEU A 379 2.33 6.89 -11.52
CA LEU A 379 3.20 6.22 -12.49
C LEU A 379 3.34 7.02 -13.78
N ASP A 380 4.57 7.10 -14.30
CA ASP A 380 4.93 7.56 -15.64
C ASP A 380 5.51 6.35 -16.39
N GLY A 381 4.66 5.72 -17.21
CA GLY A 381 4.95 4.41 -17.79
C GLY A 381 5.09 3.32 -16.73
N ASP A 382 6.29 2.75 -16.61
CA ASP A 382 6.69 1.79 -15.56
C ASP A 382 7.49 2.43 -14.41
N THR A 383 7.78 3.73 -14.49
CA THR A 383 8.49 4.50 -13.46
C THR A 383 7.55 5.23 -12.50
N VAL A 384 8.03 5.57 -11.31
CA VAL A 384 7.27 6.35 -10.32
C VAL A 384 7.64 7.83 -10.42
N ALA A 385 6.66 8.66 -10.77
CA ALA A 385 6.79 10.12 -10.77
C ALA A 385 6.67 10.71 -9.35
N ALA A 386 5.72 10.23 -8.55
CA ALA A 386 5.45 10.70 -7.18
C ALA A 386 4.80 9.61 -6.31
N SER A 387 4.75 9.80 -4.99
CA SER A 387 4.07 8.86 -4.07
C SER A 387 3.50 9.49 -2.79
N ASP A 388 2.31 9.07 -2.36
CA ASP A 388 1.81 9.21 -0.98
C ASP A 388 2.07 7.94 -0.18
N ALA A 389 2.51 8.05 1.07
CA ALA A 389 2.75 6.92 1.98
C ALA A 389 2.24 7.23 3.39
N THR A 390 1.18 6.54 3.81
CA THR A 390 0.44 6.85 5.06
C THR A 390 -0.01 5.57 5.80
N SER A 391 -0.07 5.63 7.14
CA SER A 391 -0.62 4.53 7.94
C SER A 391 -2.14 4.67 8.10
N LEU A 392 -2.87 3.63 7.70
CA LEU A 392 -4.30 3.50 7.96
C LEU A 392 -4.61 2.72 9.26
N VAL A 393 -3.60 2.39 10.09
CA VAL A 393 -3.87 1.86 11.44
C VAL A 393 -4.50 2.97 12.32
N GLY A 394 -4.03 4.20 12.16
CA GLY A 394 -4.53 5.40 12.84
C GLY A 394 -3.97 5.59 14.26
N ALA A 395 -3.99 6.84 14.73
CA ALA A 395 -3.50 7.22 16.05
C ALA A 395 -4.40 6.67 17.17
N THR A 396 -4.11 5.44 17.62
CA THR A 396 -4.77 4.88 18.81
C THR A 396 -4.23 5.55 20.08
N ASN A 397 -5.13 5.94 20.97
CA ASN A 397 -4.77 6.50 22.28
C ASN A 397 -4.09 5.44 23.15
N LEU A 398 -2.90 5.77 23.67
CA LEU A 398 -2.15 4.90 24.59
C LEU A 398 -2.96 4.59 25.85
N MET A 399 -3.86 5.49 26.23
CA MET A 399 -4.70 5.39 27.41
C MET A 399 -6.17 5.19 27.06
N ASP A 400 -6.87 4.42 27.89
CA ASP A 400 -8.32 4.24 27.86
C ASP A 400 -8.93 5.00 29.06
N GLY A 401 -9.37 6.24 28.81
CA GLY A 401 -9.79 7.17 29.85
C GLY A 401 -8.64 7.82 30.65
N PRO A 402 -8.94 8.48 31.78
CA PRO A 402 -8.02 9.41 32.46
C PRO A 402 -6.99 8.73 33.38
N GLN A 403 -7.13 7.44 33.65
CA GLN A 403 -6.18 6.64 34.45
C GLN A 403 -6.35 5.16 34.10
N MET A 404 -5.26 4.39 34.12
CA MET A 404 -5.29 2.93 33.97
C MET A 404 -4.43 2.24 35.01
N ASN A 405 -4.76 0.98 35.36
CA ASN A 405 -3.84 0.18 36.13
C ASN A 405 -2.60 -0.14 35.30
N VAL A 406 -1.45 -0.25 35.96
CA VAL A 406 -0.16 -0.49 35.32
C VAL A 406 -0.11 -1.78 34.50
N THR A 407 -0.78 -2.86 34.93
CA THR A 407 -0.92 -4.10 34.13
C THR A 407 -1.70 -3.87 32.83
N ASP A 408 -2.86 -3.22 32.93
CA ASP A 408 -3.75 -2.98 31.77
C ASP A 408 -3.04 -2.12 30.71
N PHE A 409 -2.25 -1.12 31.16
CA PHE A 409 -1.42 -0.30 30.27
C PHE A 409 -0.35 -1.12 29.54
N VAL A 410 0.40 -1.95 30.29
CA VAL A 410 1.49 -2.78 29.73
C VAL A 410 0.94 -3.80 28.72
N ASP A 411 -0.20 -4.42 29.04
CA ASP A 411 -0.87 -5.37 28.15
C ASP A 411 -1.45 -4.67 26.90
N ARG A 412 -2.05 -3.48 27.06
CA ARG A 412 -2.55 -2.64 25.95
C ARG A 412 -1.41 -2.20 25.02
N LEU A 413 -0.28 -1.73 25.55
CA LEU A 413 0.86 -1.28 24.74
C LEU A 413 1.44 -2.42 23.91
N ALA A 414 1.57 -3.62 24.49
CA ALA A 414 1.96 -4.82 23.75
C ALA A 414 0.95 -5.18 22.66
N ALA A 415 -0.36 -5.12 22.96
CA ALA A 415 -1.42 -5.47 22.02
C ALA A 415 -1.56 -4.49 20.84
N MET A 416 -1.28 -3.20 21.04
CA MET A 416 -1.24 -2.20 19.96
C MET A 416 -0.08 -2.39 18.98
N MET A 417 0.96 -3.13 19.37
CA MET A 417 2.21 -3.30 18.62
C MET A 417 2.44 -4.76 18.20
N PRO A 418 1.56 -5.38 17.38
CA PRO A 418 1.58 -6.82 17.11
C PRO A 418 2.81 -7.33 16.34
N LEU A 419 3.69 -6.44 15.87
CA LEU A 419 4.96 -6.78 15.22
C LEU A 419 6.18 -6.67 16.15
N SER A 420 6.03 -6.20 17.40
CA SER A 420 7.04 -6.29 18.47
C SER A 420 6.47 -6.20 19.91
N PRO A 421 5.47 -7.03 20.28
CA PRO A 421 4.81 -6.95 21.58
C PRO A 421 5.74 -7.17 22.80
N VAL A 422 6.83 -7.91 22.67
CA VAL A 422 7.80 -8.15 23.76
C VAL A 422 8.66 -6.93 24.02
N ALA A 423 9.17 -6.26 22.97
CA ALA A 423 9.93 -5.01 23.09
C ALA A 423 9.08 -3.92 23.75
N TYR A 424 7.86 -3.72 23.27
CA TYR A 424 6.95 -2.71 23.83
C TYR A 424 6.45 -3.06 25.25
N ARG A 425 6.25 -4.35 25.58
CA ARG A 425 6.02 -4.78 26.97
C ARG A 425 7.23 -4.47 27.87
N THR A 426 8.44 -4.74 27.39
CA THR A 426 9.68 -4.47 28.15
C THR A 426 9.85 -2.97 28.38
N LEU A 427 9.54 -2.15 27.38
CA LEU A 427 9.60 -0.69 27.42
C LEU A 427 8.64 -0.10 28.47
N ALA A 428 7.39 -0.58 28.52
CA ALA A 428 6.43 -0.18 29.55
C ALA A 428 6.86 -0.64 30.96
N CYS A 429 7.31 -1.90 31.13
CA CYS A 429 7.83 -2.36 32.41
C CYS A 429 9.00 -1.49 32.90
N ALA A 430 9.97 -1.20 32.02
CA ALA A 430 11.15 -0.41 32.36
C ALA A 430 10.81 1.03 32.77
N ALA A 431 9.95 1.74 32.03
CA ALA A 431 9.57 3.12 32.38
C ALA A 431 8.79 3.21 33.70
N ILE A 432 8.06 2.15 34.05
CA ILE A 432 7.29 2.04 35.30
C ILE A 432 8.19 1.62 36.47
N GLU A 433 9.23 0.83 36.22
CA GLU A 433 10.28 0.51 37.18
C GLU A 433 11.17 1.71 37.50
N ASP A 434 11.51 2.54 36.49
CA ASP A 434 12.18 3.83 36.65
C ASP A 434 11.33 4.82 37.47
N ALA A 435 10.04 4.98 37.13
CA ALA A 435 9.10 5.80 37.89
C ALA A 435 8.90 5.35 39.36
N ALA A 436 9.26 4.11 39.68
CA ALA A 436 9.24 3.55 41.04
C ALA A 436 10.62 3.58 41.73
N GLY A 437 11.71 3.85 41.01
CA GLY A 437 13.08 3.75 41.51
C GLY A 437 13.52 2.32 41.82
N VAL A 438 13.11 1.33 41.03
CA VAL A 438 13.32 -0.11 41.33
C VAL A 438 13.96 -0.89 40.19
N GLU A 439 15.26 -1.16 40.28
CA GLU A 439 16.01 -1.97 39.31
C GLU A 439 15.58 -3.46 39.28
N PRO A 440 15.62 -4.15 38.12
CA PRO A 440 15.49 -5.60 38.04
C PRO A 440 16.80 -6.31 38.42
N ALA A 441 16.69 -7.47 39.08
CA ALA A 441 17.84 -8.34 39.32
C ALA A 441 18.44 -8.85 38.00
N ASP A 442 19.75 -9.11 37.99
CA ASP A 442 20.58 -9.37 36.81
C ASP A 442 19.99 -10.46 35.89
N ASP A 443 19.55 -11.60 36.44
CA ASP A 443 18.95 -12.68 35.65
C ASP A 443 17.59 -12.30 35.02
N ALA A 444 16.84 -11.38 35.64
CA ALA A 444 15.63 -10.81 35.05
C ALA A 444 15.97 -9.81 33.94
N GLN A 445 17.06 -9.04 34.06
CA GLN A 445 17.56 -8.20 32.96
C GLN A 445 18.01 -9.06 31.78
N ARG A 446 18.90 -10.03 32.01
CA ARG A 446 19.43 -10.99 31.02
C ARG A 446 18.31 -11.76 30.31
N GLY A 447 17.33 -12.26 31.07
CA GLY A 447 16.18 -12.98 30.52
C GLY A 447 15.24 -12.10 29.67
N ARG A 448 15.03 -10.83 30.05
CA ARG A 448 14.26 -9.85 29.25
C ARG A 448 15.00 -9.48 27.96
N ALA A 449 16.30 -9.21 28.04
CA ALA A 449 17.14 -8.91 26.88
C ALA A 449 17.08 -10.06 25.85
N ALA A 450 17.20 -11.31 26.31
CA ALA A 450 17.04 -12.49 25.45
C ALA A 450 15.61 -12.67 24.89
N ALA A 451 14.57 -12.18 25.57
CA ALA A 451 13.20 -12.19 25.06
C ALA A 451 12.98 -11.14 23.95
N VAL A 452 13.59 -9.95 24.06
CA VAL A 452 13.59 -8.93 22.99
C VAL A 452 14.43 -9.40 21.79
N GLU A 453 15.59 -10.03 22.02
CA GLU A 453 16.40 -10.58 20.93
C GLU A 453 15.75 -11.81 20.25
N ARG A 454 14.96 -12.61 20.99
CA ARG A 454 14.09 -13.64 20.39
C ARG A 454 13.08 -13.01 19.44
N GLU A 455 12.44 -11.92 19.87
CA GLU A 455 11.49 -11.17 19.04
C GLU A 455 12.18 -10.51 17.84
N ARG A 456 13.43 -10.05 17.96
CA ARG A 456 14.24 -9.55 16.85
C ARG A 456 14.42 -10.61 15.77
N ILE A 457 14.79 -11.84 16.15
CA ILE A 457 14.86 -12.98 15.21
C ILE A 457 13.50 -13.23 14.57
N ALA A 458 12.42 -13.26 15.36
CA ALA A 458 11.07 -13.51 14.86
C ALA A 458 10.62 -12.41 13.86
N SER A 459 10.81 -11.14 14.19
CA SER A 459 10.45 -9.99 13.34
C SER A 459 11.24 -9.98 12.03
N HIS A 460 12.56 -10.15 12.08
CA HIS A 460 13.38 -10.19 10.85
C HIS A 460 13.11 -11.43 9.99
N LEU A 461 12.75 -12.58 10.58
CA LEU A 461 12.25 -13.73 9.82
C LEU A 461 10.85 -13.50 9.24
N ASN A 462 9.98 -12.74 9.92
CA ASN A 462 8.67 -12.33 9.40
C ASN A 462 8.84 -11.39 8.20
N TRP A 463 9.76 -10.42 8.30
CA TRP A 463 10.14 -9.51 7.24
C TRP A 463 10.77 -10.24 6.05
N LEU A 464 11.71 -11.17 6.28
CA LEU A 464 12.26 -12.04 5.23
C LEU A 464 11.20 -12.89 4.54
N ALA A 465 10.09 -13.22 5.23
CA ALA A 465 8.98 -13.96 4.64
C ALA A 465 8.15 -13.10 3.68
N ASP A 466 7.84 -11.85 4.06
CA ASP A 466 7.09 -10.92 3.21
C ASP A 466 7.93 -10.37 2.06
N PHE A 467 9.22 -10.07 2.30
CA PHE A 467 10.19 -9.78 1.24
C PHE A 467 10.31 -10.94 0.26
N GLY A 468 10.38 -12.18 0.77
CA GLY A 468 10.36 -13.38 -0.05
C GLY A 468 9.08 -13.53 -0.89
N LEU A 469 7.96 -12.99 -0.43
CA LEU A 469 6.69 -12.99 -1.18
C LEU A 469 6.70 -11.90 -2.27
N GLN A 470 7.00 -10.64 -1.92
CA GLN A 470 7.06 -9.52 -2.88
C GLN A 470 8.04 -9.80 -4.02
N SER A 471 9.25 -10.28 -3.71
CA SER A 471 10.29 -10.53 -4.70
C SER A 471 10.10 -11.87 -5.46
N GLY A 472 9.00 -12.59 -5.23
CA GLY A 472 8.70 -13.87 -5.90
C GLY A 472 9.54 -15.07 -5.44
N PHE A 473 10.36 -14.91 -4.40
CA PHE A 473 11.12 -15.99 -3.77
C PHE A 473 10.25 -16.82 -2.82
N LEU A 474 9.21 -17.47 -3.34
CA LEU A 474 8.22 -18.21 -2.55
C LEU A 474 8.83 -19.29 -1.63
N TRP A 475 9.99 -19.86 -2.01
CA TRP A 475 10.74 -20.79 -1.16
C TRP A 475 11.32 -20.12 0.10
N LEU A 476 11.75 -18.85 -0.02
CA LEU A 476 12.21 -18.03 1.10
C LEU A 476 11.02 -17.60 1.95
N ALA A 477 9.92 -17.17 1.32
CA ALA A 477 8.67 -16.83 2.01
C ALA A 477 8.22 -17.96 2.96
N ALA A 478 8.06 -19.17 2.40
CA ALA A 478 7.66 -20.34 3.18
C ALA A 478 8.72 -20.74 4.23
N ARG A 479 10.02 -20.68 3.90
CA ARG A 479 11.07 -21.13 4.83
C ARG A 479 11.34 -20.16 5.97
N ALA A 480 11.25 -18.85 5.72
CA ALA A 480 11.41 -17.82 6.75
C ALA A 480 10.19 -17.80 7.68
N GLY A 481 8.96 -17.84 7.13
CA GLY A 481 7.73 -17.91 7.93
C GLY A 481 7.66 -19.15 8.84
N ALA A 482 8.01 -20.32 8.31
CA ALA A 482 8.07 -21.55 9.12
C ALA A 482 9.15 -21.52 10.22
N LEU A 483 10.24 -20.75 10.05
CA LEU A 483 11.23 -20.54 11.10
C LEU A 483 10.80 -19.47 12.11
N GLN A 484 10.11 -18.41 11.66
CA GLN A 484 9.54 -17.38 12.54
C GLN A 484 8.56 -17.98 13.55
N LEU A 485 7.58 -18.76 13.07
CA LEU A 485 6.62 -19.46 13.93
C LEU A 485 7.32 -20.43 14.91
N ALA A 486 8.41 -21.07 14.47
CA ALA A 486 9.18 -21.99 15.31
C ALA A 486 10.07 -21.32 16.38
N VAL A 487 10.29 -20.00 16.32
CA VAL A 487 11.05 -19.24 17.34
C VAL A 487 10.19 -18.30 18.18
N GLN A 488 9.04 -17.86 17.68
CA GLN A 488 8.23 -16.79 18.28
C GLN A 488 8.03 -16.96 19.79
N ASP A 489 7.54 -18.13 20.21
CA ASP A 489 7.25 -18.44 21.62
C ASP A 489 8.25 -19.40 22.26
N ALA A 490 9.37 -19.70 21.57
CA ALA A 490 10.36 -20.64 22.06
C ALA A 490 11.12 -20.12 23.31
N GLY A 491 11.49 -21.04 24.19
CA GLY A 491 12.53 -20.84 25.21
C GLY A 491 13.94 -21.06 24.64
N ALA A 492 14.97 -20.84 25.46
CA ALA A 492 16.38 -20.88 25.02
C ALA A 492 16.76 -22.17 24.28
N ASP A 493 16.36 -23.36 24.79
CA ASP A 493 16.62 -24.65 24.13
C ASP A 493 15.94 -24.77 22.74
N GLY A 494 14.75 -24.20 22.59
CA GLY A 494 14.03 -24.17 21.32
C GLY A 494 14.73 -23.27 20.29
N ILE A 495 15.26 -22.12 20.74
CA ILE A 495 16.09 -21.25 19.91
C ILE A 495 17.39 -21.96 19.53
N ALA A 496 18.07 -22.62 20.47
CA ALA A 496 19.28 -23.40 20.18
C ALA A 496 19.04 -24.52 19.15
N ALA A 497 17.90 -25.22 19.23
CA ALA A 497 17.50 -26.24 18.27
C ALA A 497 17.29 -25.67 16.84
N GLN A 498 16.74 -24.46 16.71
CA GLN A 498 16.55 -23.79 15.42
C GLN A 498 17.79 -23.02 14.93
N ALA A 499 18.70 -22.62 15.80
CA ALA A 499 19.85 -21.75 15.50
C ALA A 499 20.67 -22.25 14.30
N GLY A 500 20.98 -23.55 14.27
CA GLY A 500 21.71 -24.17 13.16
C GLY A 500 20.96 -24.15 11.83
N ALA A 501 19.63 -24.15 11.86
CA ALA A 501 18.80 -24.01 10.65
C ALA A 501 18.68 -22.55 10.19
N ILE A 502 18.58 -21.61 11.12
CA ILE A 502 18.52 -20.16 10.86
C ILE A 502 19.86 -19.67 10.28
N ARG A 503 21.00 -20.01 10.91
CA ARG A 503 22.35 -19.71 10.38
C ARG A 503 22.69 -20.42 9.06
N ARG A 504 21.87 -21.38 8.59
CA ARG A 504 21.95 -21.92 7.22
C ARG A 504 21.07 -21.13 6.24
N LEU A 505 19.96 -20.56 6.68
CA LEU A 505 19.12 -19.69 5.85
C LEU A 505 19.82 -18.35 5.59
N THR A 506 20.22 -17.62 6.62
CA THR A 506 20.81 -16.27 6.51
C THR A 506 22.04 -16.28 5.59
N ARG A 507 23.04 -17.13 5.90
CA ARG A 507 24.23 -17.29 5.05
C ARG A 507 23.91 -17.70 3.61
N ARG A 508 22.90 -18.55 3.38
CA ARG A 508 22.49 -18.93 2.01
C ARG A 508 21.95 -17.75 1.23
N VAL A 509 21.16 -16.87 1.85
CA VAL A 509 20.57 -15.71 1.16
C VAL A 509 21.55 -14.55 1.03
N GLN A 510 22.39 -14.29 2.04
CA GLN A 510 23.48 -13.30 1.97
C GLN A 510 24.52 -13.64 0.89
N ALA A 511 24.78 -14.94 0.65
CA ALA A 511 25.71 -15.41 -0.37
C ALA A 511 25.07 -15.62 -1.77
N ALA A 512 23.75 -15.46 -1.93
CA ALA A 512 23.08 -15.71 -3.20
C ALA A 512 23.37 -14.58 -4.22
N PRO A 513 23.97 -14.86 -5.40
CA PRO A 513 24.26 -13.81 -6.39
C PRO A 513 23.01 -13.04 -6.83
N LEU A 514 21.88 -13.74 -6.96
CA LEU A 514 20.60 -13.15 -7.35
C LEU A 514 20.06 -12.14 -6.32
N MET A 515 20.39 -12.28 -5.03
CA MET A 515 20.04 -11.26 -4.02
C MET A 515 20.90 -10.00 -4.19
N ARG A 516 22.16 -10.15 -4.61
CA ARG A 516 23.01 -8.99 -4.97
C ARG A 516 22.46 -8.26 -6.20
N MET A 517 22.02 -9.02 -7.21
CA MET A 517 21.47 -8.47 -8.46
C MET A 517 20.10 -7.79 -8.28
N ARG A 518 19.31 -8.17 -7.27
CA ARG A 518 17.96 -7.64 -7.01
C ARG A 518 17.85 -6.64 -5.87
N LEU A 519 18.97 -6.21 -5.28
CA LEU A 519 18.99 -5.30 -4.13
C LEU A 519 20.16 -4.31 -4.14
N GLY A 520 21.24 -4.62 -4.87
CA GLY A 520 22.44 -3.78 -4.93
C GLY A 520 22.17 -2.49 -5.71
N GLY A 521 22.36 -1.34 -5.05
CA GLY A 521 22.10 -0.03 -5.64
C GLY A 521 20.64 0.44 -5.59
N ILE A 522 19.68 -0.41 -5.20
CA ILE A 522 18.26 -0.01 -5.07
C ILE A 522 18.08 0.86 -3.82
N ALA A 523 17.44 2.02 -4.00
CA ALA A 523 17.09 2.95 -2.93
C ALA A 523 18.24 3.24 -1.94
N PRO A 524 19.35 3.85 -2.40
CA PRO A 524 20.48 4.24 -1.56
C PRO A 524 20.14 5.46 -0.71
N ILE A 525 20.42 5.40 0.60
CA ILE A 525 20.17 6.48 1.56
C ILE A 525 21.49 7.22 1.85
N GLY A 526 21.49 8.55 1.68
CA GLY A 526 22.65 9.41 1.96
C GLY A 526 23.00 9.46 3.46
N LYS A 527 24.25 9.77 3.81
CA LYS A 527 24.70 9.81 5.22
C LYS A 527 24.10 10.97 6.03
N ASP A 528 23.61 12.00 5.36
CA ASP A 528 22.97 13.18 5.97
C ASP A 528 21.43 13.08 6.02
N THR A 529 20.85 12.03 5.41
CA THR A 529 19.40 11.80 5.41
C THR A 529 18.95 11.20 6.75
N PRO A 530 17.95 11.78 7.44
CA PRO A 530 17.39 11.21 8.67
C PRO A 530 16.88 9.78 8.47
N ALA A 531 17.32 8.87 9.33
CA ALA A 531 16.92 7.46 9.33
C ALA A 531 16.96 6.93 10.77
N SER A 532 16.33 5.79 11.04
CA SER A 532 16.35 5.14 12.36
C SER A 532 16.69 3.65 12.29
N GLY A 533 17.37 3.16 13.33
CA GLY A 533 17.57 1.73 13.57
C GLY A 533 18.37 1.01 12.47
N PRO A 534 17.94 -0.19 12.04
CA PRO A 534 18.61 -0.94 10.97
C PRO A 534 18.70 -0.20 9.61
N VAL A 535 17.85 0.81 9.37
CA VAL A 535 17.93 1.64 8.15
C VAL A 535 19.12 2.61 8.22
N ASP A 536 19.36 3.18 9.40
CA ASP A 536 20.47 4.10 9.71
C ASP A 536 21.82 3.37 9.78
N ARG A 537 21.86 2.20 10.43
CA ARG A 537 23.06 1.34 10.54
C ARG A 537 23.51 0.70 9.22
N ALA A 538 22.66 0.70 8.19
CA ALA A 538 22.98 0.16 6.87
C ALA A 538 23.82 1.11 5.98
N ARG A 539 24.03 2.36 6.41
CA ARG A 539 24.84 3.37 5.71
C ARG A 539 26.15 3.73 6.43
N GLY A 540 26.74 2.77 7.15
CA GLY A 540 28.05 2.92 7.79
C GLY A 540 28.09 4.04 8.81
N GLY A 541 27.18 4.02 9.78
CA GLY A 541 26.99 5.07 10.79
C GLY A 541 25.75 4.79 11.64
N GLY A 542 25.17 5.85 12.19
CA GLY A 542 23.93 5.77 12.96
C GLY A 542 24.10 5.40 14.44
N SER A 543 23.00 5.03 15.09
CA SER A 543 22.96 4.67 16.51
C SER A 543 22.21 3.37 16.80
N ASP A 544 22.39 2.83 18.01
CA ASP A 544 21.72 1.65 18.52
C ASP A 544 21.58 1.77 20.04
N ALA A 545 20.36 1.70 20.59
CA ALA A 545 20.14 1.91 22.02
C ALA A 545 20.71 0.78 22.90
N ARG A 546 21.20 -0.33 22.30
CA ARG A 546 21.84 -1.45 23.00
C ARG A 546 23.31 -1.21 23.35
N ILE A 547 23.95 -0.17 22.82
CA ILE A 547 25.37 0.14 23.11
C ILE A 547 25.56 0.53 24.58
N ASP A 548 24.60 1.29 25.12
CA ASP A 548 24.65 1.81 26.49
C ASP A 548 24.06 0.84 27.53
N ASP A 549 23.58 -0.35 27.11
CA ASP A 549 22.99 -1.37 27.97
C ASP A 549 24.09 -2.28 28.58
N PRO A 550 24.31 -2.25 29.92
CA PRO A 550 25.37 -3.02 30.56
C PRO A 550 25.10 -4.54 30.57
N THR A 551 23.82 -4.96 30.52
CA THR A 551 23.44 -6.37 30.42
C THR A 551 23.78 -6.89 29.02
N LEU A 552 23.46 -6.14 27.96
CA LEU A 552 23.79 -6.53 26.59
C LEU A 552 25.31 -6.48 26.32
N ALA A 553 26.02 -5.50 26.88
CA ALA A 553 27.49 -5.47 26.86
C ALA A 553 28.09 -6.73 27.53
N ALA A 554 27.58 -7.13 28.70
CA ALA A 554 28.00 -8.35 29.41
C ALA A 554 27.65 -9.66 28.66
N LEU A 555 26.63 -9.63 27.79
CA LEU A 555 26.26 -10.75 26.90
C LEU A 555 27.06 -10.78 25.58
N GLY A 556 27.94 -9.81 25.33
CA GLY A 556 28.76 -9.74 24.12
C GLY A 556 28.06 -9.06 22.94
N PHE A 557 27.21 -8.06 23.20
CA PHE A 557 26.68 -7.20 22.14
C PHE A 557 27.77 -6.34 21.49
N GLU A 558 27.63 -6.15 20.17
CA GLU A 558 28.46 -5.31 19.31
C GLU A 558 27.53 -4.68 18.28
N MET A 559 27.52 -3.35 18.10
CA MET A 559 26.70 -2.74 17.05
C MET A 559 27.12 -3.26 15.67
N ARG A 560 26.19 -3.89 14.95
CA ARG A 560 26.39 -4.29 13.55
C ARG A 560 26.18 -3.09 12.63
N LEU A 561 27.03 -3.00 11.61
CA LEU A 561 26.99 -1.98 10.57
C LEU A 561 27.12 -2.65 9.20
N GLN A 562 26.57 -2.02 8.17
CA GLN A 562 26.83 -2.37 6.77
C GLN A 562 27.21 -1.09 6.00
N GLU A 563 28.01 -1.25 4.94
CA GLU A 563 28.38 -0.16 4.04
C GLU A 563 27.63 -0.31 2.72
N GLY A 564 27.02 0.79 2.25
CA GLY A 564 26.30 0.85 0.98
C GLY A 564 25.04 1.71 1.05
N GLY A 565 24.31 1.68 2.17
CA GLY A 565 23.07 2.45 2.36
C GLY A 565 21.89 2.03 1.47
N ASP A 566 22.04 0.96 0.69
CA ASP A 566 21.06 0.42 -0.26
C ASP A 566 20.17 -0.68 0.36
N ALA A 567 19.21 -1.18 -0.41
CA ALA A 567 18.34 -2.27 0.00
C ALA A 567 19.14 -3.54 0.36
N LEU A 568 20.29 -3.78 -0.27
CA LEU A 568 21.17 -4.92 -0.01
C LEU A 568 21.91 -4.80 1.33
N ALA A 569 22.37 -3.60 1.70
CA ALA A 569 22.95 -3.32 3.01
C ALA A 569 21.89 -3.47 4.11
N ARG A 570 20.69 -2.91 3.92
CA ARG A 570 19.54 -3.07 4.83
C ARG A 570 19.11 -4.54 4.99
N PHE A 571 19.21 -5.33 3.93
CA PHE A 571 18.95 -6.77 3.95
C PHE A 571 20.03 -7.56 4.70
N ARG A 572 21.32 -7.26 4.44
CA ARG A 572 22.44 -7.94 5.11
C ARG A 572 22.43 -7.66 6.61
N LEU A 573 22.22 -6.41 7.01
CA LEU A 573 22.26 -6.02 8.41
C LEU A 573 21.25 -6.82 9.25
N ARG A 574 19.99 -6.94 8.80
CA ARG A 574 18.96 -7.74 9.48
C ARG A 574 19.35 -9.24 9.57
N CYS A 575 20.09 -9.76 8.60
CA CYS A 575 20.62 -11.13 8.64
C CYS A 575 21.77 -11.29 9.65
N ASP A 576 22.60 -10.26 9.82
CA ASP A 576 23.70 -10.23 10.79
C ASP A 576 23.18 -10.00 12.22
N GLU A 577 22.14 -9.17 12.39
CA GLU A 577 21.39 -9.03 13.64
C GLU A 577 20.74 -10.36 14.04
N ILE A 578 20.05 -11.08 13.14
CA ILE A 578 19.57 -12.46 13.40
C ILE A 578 20.70 -13.37 13.92
N ALA A 579 21.89 -13.30 13.32
CA ALA A 579 23.01 -14.15 13.71
C ALA A 579 23.52 -13.83 15.12
N GLN A 580 23.59 -12.54 15.47
CA GLN A 580 24.00 -12.05 16.79
C GLN A 580 22.94 -12.28 17.87
N SER A 581 21.65 -12.07 17.60
CA SER A 581 20.57 -12.36 18.54
C SER A 581 20.61 -13.83 18.99
N LEU A 582 20.97 -14.76 18.09
CA LEU A 582 21.18 -16.17 18.44
C LEU A 582 22.38 -16.40 19.38
N ASP A 583 23.45 -15.60 19.26
CA ASP A 583 24.61 -15.67 20.17
C ASP A 583 24.29 -15.03 21.53
N LEU A 584 23.57 -13.90 21.55
CA LEU A 584 23.11 -13.23 22.78
C LEU A 584 22.16 -14.11 23.61
N ILE A 585 21.21 -14.79 22.96
CA ILE A 585 20.31 -15.74 23.64
C ILE A 585 21.09 -16.93 24.21
N ALA A 586 22.11 -17.41 23.49
CA ALA A 586 22.98 -18.49 23.98
C ALA A 586 23.84 -18.05 25.17
N ALA A 587 24.34 -16.81 25.17
CA ALA A 587 25.08 -16.22 26.30
C ALA A 587 24.17 -15.92 27.52
N ALA A 588 22.90 -15.60 27.29
CA ALA A 588 21.92 -15.43 28.36
C ALA A 588 21.55 -16.78 28.99
N GLY A 589 21.34 -17.81 28.18
CA GLY A 589 20.96 -19.17 28.63
C GLY A 589 19.52 -19.27 29.18
N ILE A 590 18.81 -18.15 29.29
CA ILE A 590 17.43 -18.03 29.77
C ILE A 590 16.69 -17.00 28.91
N ILE A 591 15.40 -17.24 28.69
CA ILE A 591 14.46 -16.27 28.10
C ILE A 591 13.35 -16.06 29.13
N ALA A 592 13.10 -14.82 29.53
CA ALA A 592 12.07 -14.48 30.52
C ALA A 592 11.25 -13.29 30.05
N MET A 593 9.93 -13.46 29.95
CA MET A 593 9.04 -12.36 29.60
C MET A 593 9.07 -11.28 30.69
N PRO A 594 9.16 -9.98 30.35
CA PRO A 594 9.08 -8.90 31.33
C PRO A 594 7.79 -8.97 32.13
N GLN A 595 7.93 -9.04 33.46
CA GLN A 595 6.82 -9.08 34.41
C GLN A 595 6.50 -7.68 34.93
N VAL A 596 5.21 -7.41 35.10
CA VAL A 596 4.70 -6.18 35.72
C VAL A 596 4.94 -6.22 37.23
N ARG A 597 5.37 -5.09 37.81
CA ARG A 597 5.55 -4.97 39.27
C ARG A 597 4.31 -4.42 39.96
N ASP A 598 4.19 -4.76 41.25
CA ASP A 598 3.23 -4.14 42.14
C ASP A 598 3.74 -2.75 42.57
N VAL A 599 3.06 -1.70 42.12
CA VAL A 599 3.44 -0.28 42.33
C VAL A 599 2.30 0.55 42.93
N LYS A 600 1.34 -0.09 43.63
CA LYS A 600 0.07 0.48 44.15
C LYS A 600 0.12 1.79 44.96
N THR A 601 1.28 2.29 45.32
CA THR A 601 1.46 3.56 46.06
C THR A 601 2.54 4.47 45.45
N VAL A 602 2.97 4.19 44.21
CA VAL A 602 3.99 4.97 43.51
C VAL A 602 3.32 6.15 42.80
N SER A 603 3.86 7.35 43.03
CA SER A 603 3.49 8.59 42.36
C SER A 603 4.77 9.29 41.92
N GLY A 604 4.93 9.51 40.62
CA GLY A 604 6.21 9.95 40.03
C GLY A 604 6.17 9.98 38.50
N GLU A 605 7.29 10.35 37.89
CA GLU A 605 7.51 10.27 36.43
C GLU A 605 8.70 9.36 36.17
N GLY A 606 8.69 8.64 35.05
CA GLY A 606 9.79 7.78 34.65
C GLY A 606 9.82 7.53 33.15
N ALA A 607 10.98 7.11 32.64
CA ALA A 607 11.24 6.94 31.23
C ALA A 607 12.09 5.70 30.94
N ALA A 608 11.90 5.12 29.76
CA ALA A 608 12.77 4.07 29.25
C ALA A 608 12.96 4.20 27.74
N ARG A 609 14.05 3.64 27.23
CA ARG A 609 14.39 3.56 25.81
C ARG A 609 14.88 2.16 25.48
N ILE A 610 14.38 1.54 24.41
CA ILE A 610 14.73 0.18 23.99
C ILE A 610 14.88 0.14 22.47
N GLU A 611 15.91 -0.56 21.99
CA GLU A 611 16.06 -0.90 20.57
C GLU A 611 15.08 -2.02 20.18
N THR A 612 13.93 -1.67 19.58
CA THR A 612 13.02 -2.63 18.97
C THR A 612 13.67 -3.27 17.73
N PRO A 613 13.05 -4.28 17.08
CA PRO A 613 13.53 -4.79 15.79
C PRO A 613 13.58 -3.75 14.65
N ARG A 614 13.02 -2.55 14.83
CA ARG A 614 12.96 -1.48 13.81
C ARG A 614 13.76 -0.22 14.17
N GLY A 615 14.24 -0.11 15.41
CA GLY A 615 15.03 1.02 15.90
C GLY A 615 14.70 1.35 17.36
N ALA A 616 15.30 2.41 17.89
CA ALA A 616 14.99 2.88 19.24
C ALA A 616 13.54 3.37 19.35
N ALA A 617 12.79 2.84 20.32
CA ALA A 617 11.55 3.42 20.84
C ALA A 617 11.79 3.98 22.25
N GLN A 618 11.09 5.06 22.60
CA GLN A 618 11.20 5.70 23.91
C GLN A 618 9.80 5.94 24.48
N LEU A 619 9.62 5.64 25.77
CA LEU A 619 8.36 5.83 26.50
C LEU A 619 8.62 6.69 27.72
N ARG A 620 7.74 7.67 27.96
CA ARG A 620 7.63 8.46 29.19
C ARG A 620 6.28 8.14 29.84
N VAL A 621 6.26 7.91 31.14
CA VAL A 621 5.04 7.66 31.92
C VAL A 621 4.97 8.54 33.16
N ARG A 622 3.74 8.89 33.56
CA ARG A 622 3.45 9.51 34.85
C ARG A 622 2.53 8.61 35.65
N LEU A 623 2.95 8.28 36.86
CA LEU A 623 2.20 7.49 37.83
C LEU A 623 1.57 8.40 38.89
N VAL A 624 0.34 8.09 39.28
CA VAL A 624 -0.30 8.58 40.50
C VAL A 624 -1.00 7.40 41.17
N ASP A 625 -0.67 7.16 42.45
CA ASP A 625 -1.20 6.07 43.28
C ASP A 625 -1.19 4.70 42.57
N GLY A 626 -0.06 4.40 41.91
CA GLY A 626 0.17 3.15 41.18
C GLY A 626 -0.56 2.99 39.84
N LYS A 627 -1.14 4.07 39.31
CA LYS A 627 -1.83 4.10 38.02
C LYS A 627 -1.16 5.03 37.03
N VAL A 628 -1.18 4.65 35.75
CA VAL A 628 -0.73 5.51 34.66
C VAL A 628 -1.79 6.59 34.43
N VAL A 629 -1.41 7.86 34.60
CA VAL A 629 -2.26 9.04 34.34
C VAL A 629 -1.84 9.84 33.10
N GLN A 630 -0.61 9.60 32.62
CA GLN A 630 -0.11 10.13 31.37
C GLN A 630 0.91 9.13 30.79
N ALA A 631 0.89 8.94 29.48
CA ALA A 631 1.88 8.17 28.74
C ALA A 631 2.17 8.87 27.41
N ASP A 632 3.43 8.86 27.01
CA ASP A 632 3.92 9.47 25.79
C ASP A 632 5.00 8.58 25.16
N LEU A 633 4.96 8.39 23.83
CA LEU A 633 5.68 7.31 23.14
C LEU A 633 6.21 7.76 21.78
N ASP A 634 7.54 7.78 21.67
CA ASP A 634 8.30 7.94 20.42
C ASP A 634 8.61 6.56 19.81
N THR A 635 8.44 6.42 18.49
CA THR A 635 8.61 5.14 17.75
C THR A 635 9.54 5.28 16.53
N PRO A 636 10.22 4.21 16.08
CA PRO A 636 11.23 4.33 15.04
C PRO A 636 10.66 4.39 13.61
N SER A 637 9.49 3.81 13.35
CA SER A 637 8.93 3.72 11.99
C SER A 637 8.58 5.08 11.36
N THR A 638 8.20 6.09 12.15
CA THR A 638 7.78 7.41 11.62
C THR A 638 8.91 8.13 10.87
N VAL A 639 10.15 8.07 11.38
CA VAL A 639 11.33 8.65 10.69
C VAL A 639 11.57 7.96 9.35
N ASN A 640 11.46 6.62 9.32
CA ASN A 640 11.70 5.84 8.11
C ASN A 640 10.54 5.92 7.09
N LEU A 641 9.31 6.30 7.49
CA LEU A 641 8.20 6.55 6.57
C LEU A 641 8.51 7.72 5.63
N ALA A 642 9.08 8.82 6.15
CA ALA A 642 9.42 10.01 5.37
C ALA A 642 10.47 9.76 4.27
N LEU A 643 11.14 8.61 4.29
CA LEU A 643 12.06 8.20 3.22
C LEU A 643 11.33 7.69 1.96
N VAL A 644 10.07 7.28 2.05
CA VAL A 644 9.38 6.55 0.96
C VAL A 644 9.37 7.36 -0.33
N GLU A 645 8.95 8.63 -0.28
CA GLU A 645 8.90 9.52 -1.45
C GLU A 645 10.26 9.61 -2.17
N THR A 646 11.31 9.96 -1.42
CA THR A 646 12.69 10.07 -1.93
C THR A 646 13.23 8.75 -2.47
N LEU A 647 12.80 7.61 -1.93
CA LEU A 647 13.31 6.28 -2.30
C LEU A 647 12.48 5.56 -3.37
N THR A 648 11.27 6.02 -3.69
CA THR A 648 10.48 5.53 -4.82
C THR A 648 10.55 6.42 -6.04
N ALA A 649 10.77 7.73 -5.88
CA ALA A 649 10.85 8.66 -7.01
C ALA A 649 11.88 8.22 -8.07
N GLN A 650 11.44 8.24 -9.33
CA GLN A 650 12.23 7.87 -10.52
C GLN A 650 12.79 6.43 -10.49
N GLN A 651 12.23 5.54 -9.67
CA GLN A 651 12.48 4.09 -9.76
C GLN A 651 11.46 3.42 -10.67
N GLU A 652 11.83 2.31 -11.31
CA GLU A 652 10.85 1.34 -11.85
C GLU A 652 9.94 0.82 -10.73
N LEU A 653 8.68 0.53 -11.02
CA LEU A 653 7.68 0.06 -10.04
C LEU A 653 8.14 -1.15 -9.21
N GLY A 654 8.89 -2.08 -9.82
CA GLY A 654 9.45 -3.24 -9.13
C GLY A 654 10.46 -2.86 -8.05
N ASP A 655 11.30 -1.87 -8.34
CA ASP A 655 12.35 -1.39 -7.45
C ASP A 655 11.81 -0.40 -6.42
N ALA A 656 10.81 0.42 -6.77
CA ALA A 656 10.04 1.24 -5.84
C ALA A 656 9.36 0.39 -4.74
N LEU A 657 8.66 -0.68 -5.12
CA LEU A 657 8.07 -1.60 -4.14
C LEU A 657 9.15 -2.30 -3.30
N THR A 658 10.29 -2.65 -3.89
CA THR A 658 11.42 -3.25 -3.18
C THR A 658 12.07 -2.27 -2.19
N ALA A 659 12.13 -0.98 -2.53
CA ALA A 659 12.59 0.10 -1.67
C ALA A 659 11.74 0.20 -0.39
N VAL A 660 10.41 0.30 -0.53
CA VAL A 660 9.48 0.40 0.62
C VAL A 660 9.58 -0.84 1.50
N VAL A 661 9.62 -2.05 0.93
CA VAL A 661 9.80 -3.29 1.71
C VAL A 661 11.13 -3.30 2.46
N SER A 662 12.22 -2.79 1.87
CA SER A 662 13.55 -2.79 2.50
C SER A 662 13.67 -1.94 3.79
N LEU A 663 12.69 -1.06 4.04
CA LEU A 663 12.61 -0.23 5.25
C LEU A 663 12.05 -0.99 6.48
N ASP A 664 11.29 -2.09 6.28
CA ASP A 664 10.64 -2.85 7.37
C ASP A 664 9.73 -1.96 8.26
N LEU A 665 8.99 -1.03 7.64
CA LEU A 665 8.07 -0.13 8.34
C LEU A 665 6.98 -0.90 9.09
N SER A 666 6.62 -0.43 10.28
CA SER A 666 5.43 -0.89 11.01
C SER A 666 4.36 0.21 11.01
N PRO A 667 3.27 0.07 10.22
CA PRO A 667 2.13 1.00 10.26
C PRO A 667 1.51 1.15 11.65
N TRP A 668 1.69 0.16 12.52
CA TRP A 668 1.22 0.10 13.91
C TRP A 668 2.04 0.99 14.85
N GLU A 669 3.30 1.24 14.50
CA GLU A 669 4.17 2.17 15.24
C GLU A 669 3.94 3.62 14.85
N ILE A 670 3.36 3.89 13.67
CA ILE A 670 3.18 5.23 13.12
C ILE A 670 1.96 5.87 13.77
N ARG A 671 2.19 6.99 14.43
CA ARG A 671 1.18 7.80 15.13
C ARG A 671 1.14 9.15 14.43
N GLY A 672 -0.03 9.54 13.93
CA GLY A 672 -0.28 10.85 13.32
C GLY A 672 -0.44 11.94 14.37
#